data_AF-A0A3R7VPU7-F1
#
_entry.id   AF-A0A3R7VPU7-F1
#
_cell.length_a   1.000
_cell.length_b   1.000
_cell.length_c   1.000
_cell.angle_alpha   90.00
_cell.angle_beta   90.00
_cell.angle_gamma   90.00
#
_symmetry.space_group_name_H-M   'P 1'
#
loop_
_entity.id
_entity.type
_entity.pdbx_description
1 polymer ?
#
loop_
_entity_poly.entity_id
_entity_poly.type
_entity_poly.pdbx_seq_one_letter_code
_entity_poly.pdbx_strand_id
1 'polypeptide(L)'
;DQVRYGVTLTFSEEGDREKWEPHAAPTHERIEALKKAYGMGIDTWVSIEPVIDPIQSLELIRVSAPFTHEFKIGKLNHNKTHEAGINWVQFGNCAIELCEDLKVRYTLKEDLVSVMQRGEEITPALEKMKNGALFTSDSPEWYTPDDIISRVIRVFGTIDLDPCSNGRGGDANVPARNHYTLEENGLNQEWKGRVYMNPPYGNEIQKWISKLKEEYEAGNVQEAIALVPARTDTKWFNLINKYLRCEVSGRLKFKSKTDPDQNDSAPFPSAIFYLGKNETAFSEAFSERGLIVKPIQPEIAIPEVLKLIQGDPELKSLYELHAEAGRLDTPDGLRTFEAEARYHLSLRGGGEGEEHPYLKKKDAPISRMPPVLLQGGLVAEMLKLSIFSERRQWVSEISQGERTIIRVVRGVSPFNDPRLIGRLKTEIGRCFPLYKTTVILEELNRVFDGLINSPDAEKLTSEVVLRAIDRTERVWRELYKPPVYAIEMKGKKTLYFSASDLAKCQPLRINEQWMALFNEQLGARGRDFEEIIDYWISEATEREAAGIPSIYEPVFDEIVKMVSVLPISKEKINLVTHGIWLESGPNTDGAVLWVRSDIVTKIMRSMGKSESDPNLASYLIEEGKLKERSRVHRIERGALRAWGFSPDIRPDEFSEDGTAGFQGCEHHG
;
A
#
# COMPACT_ATOMS: atom_id res chain seq x y z
N ASP A 1 47.21 5.49 46.92
CA ASP A 1 46.59 5.85 45.63
C ASP A 1 46.07 4.62 44.93
N GLN A 2 44.75 4.50 44.74
CA GLN A 2 44.16 3.37 44.03
C GLN A 2 44.39 3.57 42.52
N VAL A 3 45.14 2.66 41.90
CA VAL A 3 45.29 2.59 40.44
C VAL A 3 43.93 2.20 39.85
N ARG A 4 43.45 2.97 38.87
CA ARG A 4 42.24 2.65 38.09
C ARG A 4 42.62 2.41 36.63
N TYR A 5 42.03 1.41 35.99
CA TYR A 5 42.23 1.12 34.57
C TYR A 5 40.99 1.54 33.77
N GLY A 6 41.19 2.26 32.67
CA GLY A 6 40.12 2.83 31.86
C GLY A 6 40.29 2.53 30.39
N VAL A 7 39.19 2.24 29.68
CA VAL A 7 39.20 2.06 28.23
C VAL A 7 38.00 2.72 27.57
N THR A 8 38.18 3.22 26.35
CA THR A 8 37.09 3.78 25.53
C THR A 8 36.63 2.74 24.51
N LEU A 9 35.33 2.47 24.48
CA LEU A 9 34.68 1.56 23.54
C LEU A 9 33.65 2.34 22.71
N THR A 10 33.79 2.29 21.39
CA THR A 10 32.99 3.08 20.44
C THR A 10 32.10 2.22 19.54
N PHE A 11 32.63 1.10 19.05
CA PHE A 11 31.93 0.17 18.15
C PHE A 11 32.12 -1.28 18.63
N SER A 12 31.04 -2.07 18.58
CA SER A 12 31.11 -3.53 18.73
C SER A 12 31.53 -4.20 17.43
N GLU A 13 31.20 -3.59 16.29
CA GLU A 13 31.56 -4.06 14.95
C GLU A 13 32.92 -3.51 14.49
N GLU A 14 33.84 -4.41 14.14
CA GLU A 14 35.23 -4.04 13.80
C GLU A 14 35.31 -3.25 12.48
N GLY A 15 34.43 -3.54 11.51
CA GLY A 15 34.39 -2.79 10.24
C GLY A 15 34.03 -1.31 10.42
N ASP A 16 33.13 -1.00 11.35
CA ASP A 16 32.81 0.39 11.71
C ASP A 16 33.96 1.05 12.48
N ARG A 17 34.61 0.31 13.39
CA ARG A 17 35.80 0.79 14.10
C ARG A 17 36.95 1.10 13.16
N GLU A 18 37.22 0.26 12.16
CA GLU A 18 38.24 0.51 11.12
C GLU A 18 37.94 1.78 10.33
N LYS A 19 36.67 2.01 10.02
CA LYS A 19 36.23 3.20 9.26
C LYS A 19 36.36 4.49 10.07
N TRP A 20 35.97 4.48 11.33
CA TRP A 20 35.86 5.68 12.16
C TRP A 20 37.08 5.95 13.05
N GLU A 21 37.80 4.91 13.45
CA GLU A 21 38.97 4.98 14.33
C GLU A 21 40.15 4.13 13.79
N PRO A 22 40.59 4.26 12.52
CA PRO A 22 41.46 3.28 11.83
C PRO A 22 42.76 2.92 12.57
N HIS A 23 43.32 3.83 13.36
CA HIS A 23 44.58 3.65 14.08
C HIS A 23 44.44 3.18 15.53
N ALA A 24 43.21 3.00 16.01
CA ALA A 24 42.97 2.57 17.38
C ALA A 24 43.04 1.03 17.49
N ALA A 25 43.32 0.52 18.70
CA ALA A 25 43.37 -0.93 18.93
C ALA A 25 42.00 -1.58 18.62
N PRO A 26 41.97 -2.83 18.14
CA PRO A 26 40.72 -3.57 17.92
C PRO A 26 39.85 -3.62 19.18
N THR A 27 38.53 -3.65 19.02
CA THR A 27 37.60 -3.61 20.17
C THR A 27 37.80 -4.82 21.09
N HIS A 28 38.08 -6.00 20.53
CA HIS A 28 38.31 -7.21 21.32
C HIS A 28 39.57 -7.11 22.20
N GLU A 29 40.67 -6.53 21.72
CA GLU A 29 41.90 -6.35 22.51
C GLU A 29 41.68 -5.39 23.68
N ARG A 30 40.92 -4.32 23.46
CA ARG A 30 40.53 -3.35 24.50
C ARG A 30 39.73 -4.04 25.62
N ILE A 31 38.80 -4.92 25.26
CA ILE A 31 38.00 -5.72 26.18
C ILE A 31 38.88 -6.74 26.94
N GLU A 32 39.81 -7.41 26.27
CA GLU A 32 40.73 -8.37 26.93
C GLU A 32 41.66 -7.68 27.94
N ALA A 33 42.16 -6.48 27.61
CA ALA A 33 42.96 -5.69 28.55
C ALA A 33 42.13 -5.29 29.79
N LEU A 34 40.86 -4.93 29.60
CA LEU A 34 39.92 -4.61 30.67
C LEU A 34 39.63 -5.82 31.57
N LYS A 35 39.39 -7.01 30.99
CA LYS A 35 39.22 -8.26 31.74
C LYS A 35 40.44 -8.61 32.57
N LYS A 36 41.64 -8.42 32.00
CA LYS A 36 42.90 -8.67 32.72
C LYS A 36 43.07 -7.74 33.92
N ALA A 37 42.79 -6.44 33.74
CA ALA A 37 42.85 -5.47 34.84
C ALA A 37 41.85 -5.82 35.94
N TYR A 38 40.61 -6.18 35.58
CA TYR A 38 39.58 -6.63 36.52
C TYR A 38 40.02 -7.88 37.30
N GLY A 39 40.56 -8.89 36.62
CA GLY A 39 41.07 -10.12 37.25
C GLY A 39 42.26 -9.89 38.19
N MET A 40 42.98 -8.79 38.04
CA MET A 40 44.05 -8.36 38.95
C MET A 40 43.54 -7.58 40.18
N GLY A 41 42.22 -7.37 40.30
CA GLY A 41 41.62 -6.58 41.37
C GLY A 41 41.79 -5.07 41.22
N ILE A 42 42.10 -4.59 40.01
CA ILE A 42 42.21 -3.16 39.69
C ILE A 42 40.80 -2.61 39.44
N ASP A 43 40.49 -1.41 39.96
CA ASP A 43 39.21 -0.76 39.68
C ASP A 43 39.14 -0.35 38.20
N THR A 44 38.15 -0.87 37.49
CA THR A 44 38.00 -0.73 36.04
C THR A 44 36.86 0.20 35.66
N TRP A 45 37.04 1.01 34.63
CA TRP A 45 35.98 1.84 34.07
C TRP A 45 35.99 1.87 32.54
N VAL A 46 34.82 2.10 31.93
CA VAL A 46 34.65 2.16 30.48
C VAL A 46 34.05 3.50 30.07
N SER A 47 34.65 4.17 29.09
CA SER A 47 34.05 5.32 28.40
C SER A 47 33.24 4.84 27.20
N ILE A 48 31.95 5.17 27.17
CA ILE A 48 31.04 4.98 26.03
C ILE A 48 30.88 6.35 25.36
N GLU A 49 31.91 6.73 24.61
CA GLU A 49 31.97 7.96 23.82
C GLU A 49 33.16 7.94 22.84
N PRO A 50 33.04 8.55 21.65
CA PRO A 50 31.83 9.20 21.13
C PRO A 50 30.74 8.19 20.74
N VAL A 51 29.48 8.47 21.09
CA VAL A 51 28.36 7.61 20.68
C VAL A 51 28.00 7.93 19.23
N ILE A 52 28.51 7.11 18.31
CA ILE A 52 28.23 7.23 16.87
C ILE A 52 27.06 6.35 16.48
N ASP A 53 27.05 5.10 16.96
CA ASP A 53 25.91 4.20 16.88
C ASP A 53 25.38 3.90 18.30
N PRO A 54 24.16 4.35 18.63
CA PRO A 54 23.60 4.16 19.96
C PRO A 54 23.24 2.69 20.28
N ILE A 55 23.01 1.83 19.27
CA ILE A 55 22.75 0.39 19.47
C ILE A 55 24.04 -0.32 19.85
N GLN A 56 25.11 -0.13 19.07
CA GLN A 56 26.42 -0.71 19.38
C GLN A 56 26.93 -0.22 20.74
N SER A 57 26.67 1.04 21.09
CA SER A 57 27.03 1.59 22.41
C SER A 57 26.33 0.86 23.57
N LEU A 58 25.05 0.49 23.42
CA LEU A 58 24.34 -0.32 24.41
C LEU A 58 24.85 -1.76 24.45
N GLU A 59 25.22 -2.33 23.31
CA GLU A 59 25.81 -3.66 23.26
C GLU A 59 27.18 -3.70 23.95
N LEU A 60 28.01 -2.68 23.75
CA LEU A 60 29.29 -2.53 24.44
C LEU A 60 29.12 -2.50 25.96
N ILE A 61 28.09 -1.81 26.47
CA ILE A 61 27.74 -1.84 27.90
C ILE A 61 27.40 -3.26 28.35
N ARG A 62 26.56 -4.00 27.58
CA ARG A 62 26.18 -5.39 27.91
C ARG A 62 27.39 -6.30 27.99
N VAL A 63 28.21 -6.32 26.95
CA VAL A 63 29.35 -7.25 26.86
C VAL A 63 30.44 -6.89 27.86
N SER A 64 30.62 -5.61 28.20
CA SER A 64 31.68 -5.18 29.10
C SER A 64 31.32 -5.07 30.57
N ALA A 65 30.03 -5.10 30.92
CA ALA A 65 29.57 -4.99 32.30
C ALA A 65 30.19 -6.00 33.28
N PRO A 66 30.39 -7.30 32.94
CA PRO A 66 30.94 -8.28 33.89
C PRO A 66 32.35 -7.96 34.40
N PHE A 67 33.08 -7.09 33.71
CA PHE A 67 34.47 -6.71 34.02
C PHE A 67 34.66 -5.20 34.15
N THR A 68 33.58 -4.46 34.37
CA THR A 68 33.57 -2.99 34.51
C THR A 68 32.97 -2.57 35.84
N HIS A 69 33.68 -1.77 36.64
CA HIS A 69 33.16 -1.23 37.89
C HIS A 69 32.37 0.08 37.71
N GLU A 70 32.62 0.83 36.64
CA GLU A 70 31.95 2.09 36.34
C GLU A 70 31.90 2.38 34.83
N PHE A 71 30.74 2.75 34.30
CA PHE A 71 30.60 3.30 32.94
C PHE A 71 30.55 4.83 32.95
N LYS A 72 31.20 5.47 31.97
CA LYS A 72 31.08 6.91 31.70
C LYS A 72 30.45 7.10 30.33
N ILE A 73 29.26 7.69 30.28
CA ILE A 73 28.42 7.70 29.08
C ILE A 73 28.25 9.14 28.60
N GLY A 74 28.61 9.42 27.35
CA GLY A 74 28.58 10.77 26.76
C GLY A 74 27.91 10.82 25.39
N LYS A 75 27.94 11.99 24.73
CA LYS A 75 27.43 12.17 23.36
C LYS A 75 28.56 12.29 22.33
N LEU A 76 28.22 12.22 21.05
CA LEU A 76 29.09 12.68 19.96
C LEU A 76 29.04 14.21 19.87
N ASN A 77 30.19 14.88 19.97
CA ASN A 77 30.26 16.36 20.00
C ASN A 77 30.85 17.00 18.72
N HIS A 78 31.62 16.26 17.93
CA HIS A 78 32.45 16.82 16.84
C HIS A 78 31.89 16.58 15.42
N ASN A 79 30.71 15.97 15.30
CA ASN A 79 30.03 15.78 14.01
C ASN A 79 28.54 16.12 14.17
N LYS A 80 28.20 17.39 13.90
CA LYS A 80 26.86 17.95 14.16
C LYS A 80 25.75 17.25 13.37
N THR A 81 26.06 16.78 12.17
CA THR A 81 25.10 16.06 11.31
C THR A 81 24.75 14.70 11.89
N HIS A 82 25.74 13.90 12.31
CA HIS A 82 25.48 12.62 12.97
C HIS A 82 24.87 12.81 14.36
N GLU A 83 25.35 13.80 15.12
CA GLU A 83 24.81 14.14 16.44
C GLU A 83 23.31 14.48 16.37
N ALA A 84 22.87 15.19 15.33
CA ALA A 84 21.48 15.60 15.18
C ALA A 84 20.52 14.40 14.98
N GLY A 85 21.00 13.29 14.42
CA GLY A 85 20.18 12.14 14.07
C GLY A 85 19.86 11.18 15.22
N ILE A 86 20.61 11.25 16.32
CA ILE A 86 20.41 10.40 17.49
C ILE A 86 19.37 11.02 18.42
N ASN A 87 18.44 10.19 18.90
CA ASN A 87 17.53 10.54 19.99
C ASN A 87 18.26 10.39 21.33
N TRP A 88 18.98 11.44 21.72
CA TRP A 88 19.82 11.46 22.93
C TRP A 88 19.04 11.23 24.23
N VAL A 89 17.77 11.65 24.28
CA VAL A 89 16.91 11.41 25.46
C VAL A 89 16.61 9.91 25.58
N GLN A 90 16.18 9.29 24.48
CA GLN A 90 15.89 7.85 24.46
C GLN A 90 17.16 7.02 24.70
N PHE A 91 18.27 7.36 24.06
CA PHE A 91 19.55 6.70 24.26
C PHE A 91 19.99 6.78 25.73
N GLY A 92 19.97 7.96 26.33
CA GLY A 92 20.34 8.16 27.73
C GLY A 92 19.46 7.34 28.67
N ASN A 93 18.13 7.31 28.47
CA ASN A 93 17.21 6.50 29.26
C ASN A 93 17.48 5.00 29.12
N CYS A 94 17.69 4.50 27.89
CA CYS A 94 18.03 3.10 27.65
C CYS A 94 19.36 2.71 28.30
N ALA A 95 20.35 3.59 28.26
CA ALA A 95 21.66 3.36 28.87
C ALA A 95 21.58 3.33 30.41
N ILE A 96 20.75 4.19 31.01
CA ILE A 96 20.45 4.16 32.44
C ILE A 96 19.78 2.84 32.82
N GLU A 97 18.64 2.50 32.19
CA GLU A 97 17.88 1.27 32.50
C GLU A 97 18.78 0.03 32.37
N LEU A 98 19.61 -0.01 31.32
CA LEU A 98 20.56 -1.09 31.12
C LEU A 98 21.61 -1.20 32.24
N CYS A 99 22.22 -0.08 32.65
CA CYS A 99 23.20 -0.10 33.73
C CYS A 99 22.57 -0.47 35.08
N GLU A 100 21.35 -0.01 35.35
CA GLU A 100 20.57 -0.37 36.54
C GLU A 100 20.25 -1.87 36.58
N ASP A 101 19.78 -2.44 35.46
CA ASP A 101 19.49 -3.87 35.31
C ASP A 101 20.74 -4.74 35.50
N LEU A 102 21.88 -4.29 34.96
CA LEU A 102 23.18 -4.95 35.10
C LEU A 102 23.83 -4.71 36.47
N LYS A 103 23.23 -3.85 37.32
CA LYS A 103 23.73 -3.47 38.66
C LYS A 103 25.17 -2.93 38.63
N VAL A 104 25.50 -2.18 37.60
CA VAL A 104 26.83 -1.55 37.41
C VAL A 104 26.74 -0.04 37.68
N ARG A 105 27.79 0.54 38.26
CA ARG A 105 27.82 2.00 38.47
C ARG A 105 27.98 2.71 37.14
N TYR A 106 27.38 3.89 37.01
CA TYR A 106 27.52 4.71 35.82
C TYR A 106 27.54 6.20 36.17
N THR A 107 28.21 6.98 35.32
CA THR A 107 28.27 8.44 35.35
C THR A 107 27.88 8.95 33.96
N LEU A 108 26.83 9.77 33.90
CA LEU A 108 26.45 10.47 32.68
C LEU A 108 27.26 11.76 32.56
N LYS A 109 27.84 12.01 31.40
CA LYS A 109 28.56 13.27 31.13
C LYS A 109 27.58 14.43 31.01
N GLU A 110 28.04 15.61 31.42
CA GLU A 110 27.24 16.84 31.49
C GLU A 110 26.60 17.21 30.15
N ASP A 111 27.29 16.91 29.05
CA ASP A 111 26.80 17.14 27.71
C ASP A 111 25.52 16.32 27.41
N LEU A 112 25.49 15.02 27.73
CA LEU A 112 24.32 14.14 27.60
C LEU A 112 23.23 14.52 28.61
N VAL A 113 23.62 14.74 29.88
CA VAL A 113 22.70 15.19 30.95
C VAL A 113 21.97 16.47 30.53
N SER A 114 22.68 17.43 29.96
CA SER A 114 22.09 18.70 29.55
C SER A 114 21.05 18.56 28.43
N VAL A 115 21.15 17.55 27.57
CA VAL A 115 20.17 17.27 26.52
C VAL A 115 18.97 16.51 27.10
N MET A 116 19.21 15.57 28.01
CA MET A 116 18.16 14.86 28.73
C MET A 116 17.31 15.80 29.60
N GLN A 117 17.93 16.80 30.23
CA GLN A 117 17.25 17.78 31.09
C GLN A 117 16.54 18.88 30.32
N ARG A 118 17.03 19.28 29.13
CA ARG A 118 16.39 20.32 28.30
C ARG A 118 15.04 19.88 27.74
N GLY A 119 14.79 18.57 27.57
CA GLY A 119 13.72 18.09 26.70
C GLY A 119 13.97 18.53 25.26
N GLU A 120 13.36 17.88 24.28
CA GLU A 120 13.50 18.35 22.89
C GLU A 120 13.06 19.82 22.80
N GLU A 121 13.92 20.69 22.27
CA GLU A 121 13.60 22.09 21.99
C GLU A 121 12.34 22.16 21.13
N ILE A 122 11.25 22.51 21.80
CA ILE A 122 9.98 22.90 21.24
C ILE A 122 10.20 24.24 20.53
N THR A 123 10.04 24.28 19.20
CA THR A 123 10.06 25.52 18.44
C THR A 123 9.01 26.52 18.99
N PRO A 124 9.25 27.84 18.93
CA PRO A 124 8.37 28.88 19.52
C PRO A 124 6.91 28.89 19.04
N ALA A 125 6.56 28.07 18.04
CA ALA A 125 5.18 27.86 17.60
C ALA A 125 4.30 27.14 18.66
N LEU A 126 4.91 26.41 19.60
CA LEU A 126 4.20 25.59 20.61
C LEU A 126 4.03 26.29 21.97
N GLU A 127 4.69 27.42 22.23
CA GLU A 127 4.40 28.25 23.42
C GLU A 127 3.03 28.93 23.35
N LYS A 128 2.45 29.06 22.16
CA LYS A 128 1.06 29.54 22.00
C LYS A 128 -0.01 28.54 22.44
N MET A 129 0.37 27.30 22.80
CA MET A 129 -0.57 26.25 23.24
C MET A 129 -0.52 25.92 24.73
N LYS A 130 0.31 26.62 25.54
CA LYS A 130 0.43 26.35 26.99
C LYS A 130 -0.65 26.96 27.89
N ASN A 131 -1.67 27.61 27.33
CA ASN A 131 -2.85 28.04 28.09
C ASN A 131 -4.08 27.26 27.63
N GLY A 132 -4.39 26.19 28.37
CA GLY A 132 -5.62 25.42 28.19
C GLY A 132 -5.58 24.14 29.02
N ALA A 133 -5.90 24.26 30.31
CA ALA A 133 -6.14 23.12 31.19
C ALA A 133 -7.21 22.18 30.59
N LEU A 134 -6.93 20.89 30.47
CA LEU A 134 -7.92 19.81 30.27
C LEU A 134 -7.28 18.42 30.50
N PHE A 135 -6.88 18.14 31.75
CA PHE A 135 -6.72 16.78 32.25
C PHE A 135 -7.34 16.65 33.64
N THR A 136 -8.65 16.85 33.68
CA THR A 136 -9.52 16.22 34.68
C THR A 136 -10.83 15.91 33.96
N SER A 137 -11.00 14.67 33.49
CA SER A 137 -12.34 14.16 33.21
C SER A 137 -12.74 13.28 34.40
N ASP A 138 -13.68 13.78 35.18
CA ASP A 138 -14.44 13.04 36.19
C ASP A 138 -15.23 11.91 35.48
N SER A 139 -14.57 10.78 35.25
CA SER A 139 -15.08 9.39 35.24
C SER A 139 -14.21 8.51 34.32
N PRO A 140 -13.79 7.31 34.77
CA PRO A 140 -12.84 6.46 34.04
C PRO A 140 -13.49 5.50 33.00
N GLU A 141 -14.78 5.62 32.71
CA GLU A 141 -15.52 4.64 31.88
C GLU A 141 -15.68 5.11 30.43
N TRP A 142 -15.13 4.34 29.49
CA TRP A 142 -15.21 4.61 28.04
C TRP A 142 -15.90 3.44 27.32
N TYR A 143 -17.11 3.67 26.79
CA TYR A 143 -17.91 2.61 26.14
C TYR A 143 -17.48 2.33 24.71
N THR A 144 -17.40 1.05 24.36
CA THR A 144 -17.00 0.57 23.04
C THR A 144 -18.01 1.00 21.96
N PRO A 145 -17.55 1.57 20.84
CA PRO A 145 -18.43 1.95 19.73
C PRO A 145 -19.08 0.75 19.02
N ASP A 146 -20.32 0.90 18.56
CA ASP A 146 -21.09 -0.19 17.92
C ASP A 146 -20.40 -0.76 16.67
N ASP A 147 -19.68 0.07 15.90
CA ASP A 147 -18.86 -0.38 14.77
C ASP A 147 -17.80 -1.40 15.22
N ILE A 148 -17.13 -1.14 16.34
CA ILE A 148 -16.13 -2.07 16.89
C ILE A 148 -16.81 -3.35 17.38
N ILE A 149 -17.92 -3.23 18.11
CA ILE A 149 -18.67 -4.40 18.61
C ILE A 149 -19.13 -5.28 17.45
N SER A 150 -19.71 -4.68 16.39
CA SER A 150 -20.19 -5.41 15.22
C SER A 150 -19.05 -6.18 14.51
N ARG A 151 -17.85 -5.60 14.47
CA ARG A 151 -16.65 -6.23 13.89
C ARG A 151 -16.14 -7.37 14.79
N VAL A 152 -16.11 -7.18 16.10
CA VAL A 152 -15.78 -8.26 17.07
C VAL A 152 -16.74 -9.43 16.89
N ILE A 153 -18.05 -9.17 16.76
CA ILE A 153 -19.07 -10.21 16.53
C ILE A 153 -18.86 -10.90 15.17
N ARG A 154 -18.43 -10.18 14.12
CA ARG A 154 -18.06 -10.80 12.83
C ARG A 154 -16.89 -11.79 12.97
N VAL A 155 -15.93 -11.52 13.87
CA VAL A 155 -14.80 -12.42 14.12
C VAL A 155 -15.22 -13.61 14.99
N PHE A 156 -15.90 -13.35 16.12
CA PHE A 156 -16.20 -14.37 17.13
C PHE A 156 -17.51 -15.13 16.90
N GLY A 157 -18.46 -14.56 16.18
CA GLY A 157 -19.88 -14.97 16.15
C GLY A 157 -20.62 -14.64 17.45
N THR A 158 -20.07 -15.00 18.60
CA THR A 158 -20.60 -14.64 19.94
C THR A 158 -19.46 -14.34 20.89
N ILE A 159 -19.59 -13.25 21.65
CA ILE A 159 -18.64 -12.89 22.70
C ILE A 159 -19.00 -13.69 23.95
N ASP A 160 -18.07 -14.50 24.48
CA ASP A 160 -18.36 -15.34 25.64
C ASP A 160 -18.12 -14.59 26.95
N LEU A 161 -17.14 -13.68 26.98
CA LEU A 161 -16.79 -12.90 28.16
C LEU A 161 -16.33 -11.47 27.82
N ASP A 162 -16.84 -10.50 28.56
CA ASP A 162 -16.29 -9.14 28.72
C ASP A 162 -15.82 -8.96 30.18
N PRO A 163 -14.50 -8.95 30.44
CA PRO A 163 -13.95 -8.91 31.79
C PRO A 163 -13.83 -7.48 32.35
N CYS A 164 -14.19 -6.45 31.56
CA CYS A 164 -14.09 -5.04 31.93
C CYS A 164 -15.44 -4.34 31.72
N SER A 165 -16.54 -5.00 32.06
CA SER A 165 -17.85 -4.57 31.63
C SER A 165 -18.43 -3.44 32.48
N ASN A 166 -19.23 -2.59 31.83
CA ASN A 166 -19.97 -1.50 32.49
C ASN A 166 -21.29 -1.94 33.11
N GLY A 167 -21.73 -3.17 32.88
CA GLY A 167 -23.05 -3.66 33.29
C GLY A 167 -23.21 -5.15 33.00
N ARG A 168 -24.44 -5.66 33.08
CA ARG A 168 -24.76 -7.07 32.81
C ARG A 168 -25.88 -7.21 31.80
N GLY A 169 -25.85 -8.30 31.04
CA GLY A 169 -26.95 -8.70 30.17
C GLY A 169 -27.34 -7.58 29.20
N GLY A 170 -28.63 -7.20 29.20
CA GLY A 170 -29.17 -6.16 28.31
C GLY A 170 -28.66 -4.75 28.60
N ASP A 171 -28.10 -4.50 29.79
CA ASP A 171 -27.58 -3.18 30.19
C ASP A 171 -26.08 -3.01 29.89
N ALA A 172 -25.40 -4.09 29.47
CA ALA A 172 -23.99 -4.05 29.10
C ALA A 172 -23.80 -3.48 27.69
N ASN A 173 -22.79 -2.63 27.51
CA ASN A 173 -22.44 -2.09 26.19
C ASN A 173 -21.95 -3.19 25.24
N VAL A 174 -21.16 -4.14 25.74
CA VAL A 174 -20.68 -5.29 24.96
C VAL A 174 -21.64 -6.47 25.18
N PRO A 175 -22.25 -7.03 24.11
CA PRO A 175 -23.19 -8.14 24.23
C PRO A 175 -22.45 -9.49 24.41
N ALA A 176 -21.77 -9.64 25.54
CA ALA A 176 -21.14 -10.89 25.96
C ALA A 176 -22.11 -11.80 26.72
N ARG A 177 -21.83 -13.11 26.76
CA ARG A 177 -22.61 -14.06 27.59
C ARG A 177 -22.37 -13.87 29.08
N ASN A 178 -21.13 -13.55 29.43
CA ASN A 178 -20.71 -13.26 30.80
C ASN A 178 -20.02 -11.89 30.86
N HIS A 179 -20.17 -11.22 31.99
CA HIS A 179 -19.65 -9.88 32.23
C HIS A 179 -19.07 -9.83 33.65
N TYR A 180 -17.89 -9.26 33.80
CA TYR A 180 -17.37 -8.88 35.12
C TYR A 180 -17.41 -7.36 35.27
N THR A 181 -18.11 -6.89 36.30
CA THR A 181 -18.21 -5.47 36.61
C THR A 181 -17.04 -5.00 37.48
N LEU A 182 -16.96 -3.69 37.73
CA LEU A 182 -15.94 -3.10 38.59
C LEU A 182 -15.94 -3.72 40.00
N GLU A 183 -17.12 -3.99 40.55
CA GLU A 183 -17.30 -4.58 41.89
C GLU A 183 -16.75 -6.01 41.98
N GLU A 184 -16.78 -6.76 40.89
CA GLU A 184 -16.31 -8.14 40.83
C GLU A 184 -14.81 -8.25 40.58
N ASN A 185 -14.19 -7.16 40.16
CA ASN A 185 -12.78 -7.08 39.79
C ASN A 185 -12.39 -8.21 38.82
N GLY A 186 -12.61 -7.97 37.52
CA GLY A 186 -12.32 -8.94 36.46
C GLY A 186 -10.90 -9.50 36.43
N LEU A 187 -9.90 -8.83 37.04
CA LEU A 187 -8.54 -9.37 37.19
C LEU A 187 -8.48 -10.59 38.11
N ASN A 188 -9.36 -10.67 39.11
CA ASN A 188 -9.42 -11.76 40.09
C ASN A 188 -10.31 -12.93 39.65
N GLN A 189 -10.99 -12.80 38.51
CA GLN A 189 -11.94 -13.79 38.02
C GLN A 189 -11.31 -14.73 36.98
N GLU A 190 -11.94 -15.88 36.77
CA GLU A 190 -11.53 -16.82 35.71
C GLU A 190 -11.96 -16.32 34.33
N TRP A 191 -11.06 -16.40 33.34
CA TRP A 191 -11.35 -15.99 31.95
C TRP A 191 -11.44 -17.22 31.06
N LYS A 192 -12.58 -17.41 30.38
CA LYS A 192 -12.85 -18.59 29.55
C LYS A 192 -13.57 -18.22 28.25
N GLY A 193 -13.26 -18.95 27.18
CA GLY A 193 -13.93 -18.82 25.88
C GLY A 193 -13.36 -17.70 25.00
N ARG A 194 -14.22 -17.05 24.20
CA ARG A 194 -13.83 -15.90 23.36
C ARG A 194 -14.01 -14.59 24.11
N VAL A 195 -12.90 -13.90 24.37
CA VAL A 195 -12.86 -12.74 25.26
C VAL A 195 -12.73 -11.44 24.45
N TYR A 196 -13.61 -10.48 24.71
CA TYR A 196 -13.41 -9.11 24.27
C TYR A 196 -13.02 -8.24 25.47
N MET A 197 -11.93 -7.48 25.36
CA MET A 197 -11.40 -6.66 26.46
C MET A 197 -11.22 -5.21 26.02
N ASN A 198 -11.86 -4.29 26.73
CA ASN A 198 -11.63 -2.84 26.66
C ASN A 198 -11.34 -2.35 28.09
N PRO A 199 -10.07 -2.42 28.57
CA PRO A 199 -9.76 -2.20 29.97
C PRO A 199 -9.91 -0.71 30.36
N PRO A 200 -10.09 -0.41 31.65
CA PRO A 200 -10.03 0.96 32.13
C PRO A 200 -8.70 1.61 31.75
N TYR A 201 -8.76 2.76 31.08
CA TYR A 201 -7.57 3.46 30.59
C TYR A 201 -6.82 4.12 31.75
N GLY A 202 -5.50 3.94 31.80
CA GLY A 202 -4.66 4.49 32.86
C GLY A 202 -3.53 3.55 33.24
N ASN A 203 -3.13 3.58 34.50
CA ASN A 203 -1.96 2.86 35.01
C ASN A 203 -2.16 1.34 35.12
N GLU A 204 -3.38 0.83 34.98
CA GLU A 204 -3.70 -0.58 35.22
C GLU A 204 -3.67 -1.46 33.96
N ILE A 205 -3.53 -0.87 32.76
CA ILE A 205 -3.52 -1.60 31.48
C ILE A 205 -2.51 -2.75 31.49
N GLN A 206 -1.34 -2.56 32.14
CA GLN A 206 -0.33 -3.60 32.31
C GLN A 206 -0.88 -4.89 32.92
N LYS A 207 -1.67 -4.78 34.00
CA LYS A 207 -2.21 -5.95 34.70
C LYS A 207 -3.19 -6.73 33.82
N TRP A 208 -4.05 -6.00 33.09
CA TRP A 208 -5.04 -6.58 32.18
C TRP A 208 -4.39 -7.33 31.02
N ILE A 209 -3.35 -6.74 30.42
CA ILE A 209 -2.62 -7.34 29.29
C ILE A 209 -1.81 -8.55 29.73
N SER A 210 -1.15 -8.49 30.90
CA SER A 210 -0.47 -9.64 31.50
C SER A 210 -1.43 -10.82 31.70
N LYS A 211 -2.59 -10.58 32.34
CA LYS A 211 -3.60 -11.62 32.56
C LYS A 211 -4.14 -12.17 31.23
N LEU A 212 -4.46 -11.31 30.27
CA LEU A 212 -4.95 -11.76 28.96
C LEU A 212 -3.96 -12.72 28.28
N LYS A 213 -2.68 -12.37 28.28
CA LYS A 213 -1.60 -13.19 27.70
C LYS A 213 -1.50 -14.53 28.43
N GLU A 214 -1.47 -14.52 29.75
CA GLU A 214 -1.35 -15.74 30.59
C GLU A 214 -2.53 -16.69 30.36
N GLU A 215 -3.76 -16.19 30.35
CA GLU A 215 -4.96 -17.00 30.16
C GLU A 215 -5.08 -17.58 28.74
N TYR A 216 -4.61 -16.84 27.74
CA TYR A 216 -4.53 -17.33 26.36
C TYR A 216 -3.44 -18.39 26.18
N GLU A 217 -2.24 -18.16 26.73
CA GLU A 217 -1.13 -19.13 26.67
C GLU A 217 -1.42 -20.40 27.49
N ALA A 218 -2.21 -20.30 28.55
CA ALA A 218 -2.72 -21.45 29.31
C ALA A 218 -3.87 -22.20 28.60
N GLY A 219 -4.42 -21.65 27.51
CA GLY A 219 -5.52 -22.26 26.74
C GLY A 219 -6.91 -22.11 27.35
N ASN A 220 -7.06 -21.34 28.44
CA ASN A 220 -8.37 -21.04 29.04
C ASN A 220 -9.17 -20.10 28.13
N VAL A 221 -8.49 -19.10 27.56
CA VAL A 221 -9.03 -18.19 26.54
C VAL A 221 -8.71 -18.74 25.16
N GLN A 222 -9.75 -19.03 24.37
CA GLN A 222 -9.62 -19.66 23.05
C GLN A 222 -9.22 -18.63 21.98
N GLU A 223 -9.86 -17.47 22.03
CA GLU A 223 -9.52 -16.31 21.21
C GLU A 223 -9.79 -15.03 22.02
N ALA A 224 -9.05 -13.96 21.74
CA ALA A 224 -9.27 -12.68 22.35
C ALA A 224 -9.07 -11.50 21.42
N ILE A 225 -9.88 -10.47 21.62
CA ILE A 225 -9.73 -9.15 20.98
C ILE A 225 -9.59 -8.10 22.09
N ALA A 226 -8.49 -7.36 22.06
CA ALA A 226 -8.21 -6.31 23.04
C ALA A 226 -8.15 -4.93 22.39
N LEU A 227 -9.00 -4.00 22.83
CA LEU A 227 -8.97 -2.60 22.44
C LEU A 227 -8.15 -1.80 23.45
N VAL A 228 -7.04 -1.21 23.01
CA VAL A 228 -6.07 -0.52 23.88
C VAL A 228 -5.51 0.73 23.20
N PRO A 229 -4.87 1.66 23.93
CA PRO A 229 -4.18 2.78 23.31
C PRO A 229 -2.99 2.29 22.45
N ALA A 230 -2.72 2.90 21.31
CA ALA A 230 -1.54 2.54 20.50
C ALA A 230 -0.25 3.16 21.09
N ARG A 231 0.15 2.71 22.30
CA ARG A 231 1.34 3.16 23.04
C ARG A 231 2.47 2.13 22.90
N THR A 232 3.12 2.14 21.74
CA THR A 232 4.14 1.15 21.35
C THR A 232 5.40 1.16 22.22
N ASP A 233 5.60 2.20 23.01
CA ASP A 233 6.70 2.43 23.95
C ASP A 233 6.48 1.77 25.33
N THR A 234 5.26 1.32 25.62
CA THR A 234 4.92 0.80 26.96
C THR A 234 5.28 -0.68 27.14
N LYS A 235 5.70 -1.06 28.36
CA LYS A 235 6.05 -2.45 28.72
C LYS A 235 4.94 -3.44 28.36
N TRP A 236 3.68 -3.10 28.58
CA TRP A 236 2.55 -3.98 28.27
C TRP A 236 2.33 -4.16 26.77
N PHE A 237 2.58 -3.13 25.95
CA PHE A 237 2.40 -3.24 24.51
C PHE A 237 3.39 -4.26 23.94
N ASN A 238 4.63 -4.23 24.43
CA ASN A 238 5.67 -5.18 24.03
C ASN A 238 5.32 -6.64 24.35
N LEU A 239 4.60 -6.91 25.45
CA LEU A 239 4.18 -8.28 25.83
C LEU A 239 3.28 -8.96 24.78
N ILE A 240 2.50 -8.18 24.04
CA ILE A 240 1.53 -8.67 23.06
C ILE A 240 1.82 -8.20 21.63
N ASN A 241 2.90 -7.45 21.41
CA ASN A 241 3.31 -6.93 20.10
C ASN A 241 3.56 -8.05 19.07
N LYS A 242 3.69 -9.30 19.52
CA LYS A 242 3.90 -10.50 18.70
C LYS A 242 2.63 -11.00 17.98
N TYR A 243 1.45 -10.51 18.39
CA TYR A 243 0.15 -10.92 17.87
C TYR A 243 -0.37 -10.00 16.76
N LEU A 244 -1.30 -10.52 15.95
CA LEU A 244 -1.97 -9.77 14.89
C LEU A 244 -2.71 -8.56 15.48
N ARG A 245 -2.64 -7.40 14.84
CA ARG A 245 -3.36 -6.19 15.31
C ARG A 245 -3.86 -5.32 14.19
N CYS A 246 -4.88 -4.51 14.48
CA CYS A 246 -5.35 -3.40 13.66
C CYS A 246 -4.95 -2.07 14.32
N GLU A 247 -4.19 -1.24 13.61
CA GLU A 247 -3.89 0.13 14.02
C GLU A 247 -4.95 1.07 13.46
N VAL A 248 -5.86 1.51 14.34
CA VAL A 248 -7.09 2.21 13.96
C VAL A 248 -6.76 3.54 13.28
N SER A 249 -7.35 3.76 12.11
CA SER A 249 -7.22 5.04 11.38
C SER A 249 -8.13 6.10 12.00
N GLY A 250 -7.53 7.26 12.31
CA GLY A 250 -8.22 8.35 13.00
C GLY A 250 -8.39 8.10 14.51
N ARG A 251 -9.12 8.99 15.19
CA ARG A 251 -9.48 8.82 16.60
C ARG A 251 -10.80 8.06 16.71
N LEU A 252 -10.86 7.07 17.59
CA LEU A 252 -12.14 6.45 17.95
C LEU A 252 -13.00 7.50 18.64
N LYS A 253 -14.29 7.53 18.33
CA LYS A 253 -15.25 8.30 19.09
C LYS A 253 -15.91 7.34 20.06
N PHE A 254 -15.63 7.49 21.35
CA PHE A 254 -16.25 6.68 22.39
C PHE A 254 -17.59 7.31 22.78
N LYS A 255 -18.56 6.47 23.17
CA LYS A 255 -19.85 6.97 23.67
C LYS A 255 -19.65 7.50 25.10
N SER A 256 -20.17 8.69 25.38
CA SER A 256 -20.17 9.26 26.73
C SER A 256 -21.19 8.54 27.63
N LYS A 257 -20.88 8.41 28.93
CA LYS A 257 -21.81 7.90 29.95
C LYS A 257 -22.92 8.89 30.26
N THR A 258 -22.69 10.18 30.09
CA THR A 258 -23.62 11.25 30.48
C THR A 258 -24.57 11.68 29.36
N ASP A 259 -24.24 11.38 28.09
CA ASP A 259 -25.07 11.70 26.94
C ASP A 259 -24.82 10.66 25.82
N PRO A 260 -25.79 9.77 25.51
CA PRO A 260 -25.67 8.77 24.45
C PRO A 260 -25.49 9.35 23.04
N ASP A 261 -25.89 10.61 22.82
CA ASP A 261 -25.75 11.31 21.54
C ASP A 261 -24.39 12.05 21.43
N GLN A 262 -23.64 12.15 22.52
CA GLN A 262 -22.31 12.76 22.56
C GLN A 262 -21.20 11.72 22.31
N ASN A 263 -20.48 11.92 21.21
CA ASN A 263 -19.41 11.06 20.74
C ASN A 263 -18.07 11.79 20.82
N ASP A 264 -17.34 11.62 21.91
CA ASP A 264 -16.06 12.29 22.14
C ASP A 264 -14.91 11.56 21.47
N SER A 265 -14.11 12.32 20.73
CA SER A 265 -12.90 11.81 20.10
C SER A 265 -11.87 11.43 21.17
N ALA A 266 -11.41 10.19 21.15
CA ALA A 266 -10.33 9.71 22.00
C ALA A 266 -9.13 10.66 21.93
N PRO A 267 -8.54 11.06 23.08
CA PRO A 267 -7.36 11.92 23.07
C PRO A 267 -6.10 11.17 22.58
N PHE A 268 -6.16 9.85 22.44
CA PHE A 268 -5.05 8.97 22.04
C PHE A 268 -5.39 8.11 20.81
N PRO A 269 -4.38 7.65 20.04
CA PRO A 269 -4.56 6.61 19.01
C PRO A 269 -4.92 5.26 19.65
N SER A 270 -5.60 4.39 18.89
CA SER A 270 -6.05 3.09 19.38
C SER A 270 -5.51 1.94 18.53
N ALA A 271 -5.24 0.81 19.18
CA ALA A 271 -4.87 -0.45 18.56
C ALA A 271 -5.84 -1.54 19.02
N ILE A 272 -6.19 -2.45 18.11
CA ILE A 272 -7.03 -3.61 18.38
C ILE A 272 -6.18 -4.85 18.14
N PHE A 273 -5.81 -5.55 19.21
CA PHE A 273 -5.04 -6.80 19.13
C PHE A 273 -5.96 -8.00 18.98
N TYR A 274 -5.49 -9.02 18.27
CA TYR A 274 -6.16 -10.30 18.11
C TYR A 274 -5.22 -11.44 18.50
N LEU A 275 -5.63 -12.22 19.50
CA LEU A 275 -4.99 -13.44 19.93
C LEU A 275 -5.90 -14.59 19.52
N GLY A 276 -5.55 -15.32 18.47
CA GLY A 276 -6.37 -16.42 17.98
C GLY A 276 -5.88 -16.93 16.63
N LYS A 277 -6.50 -18.00 16.13
CA LYS A 277 -6.10 -18.66 14.87
C LYS A 277 -6.87 -18.14 13.65
N ASN A 278 -8.00 -17.47 13.84
CA ASN A 278 -8.87 -16.98 12.77
C ASN A 278 -8.44 -15.59 12.26
N GLU A 279 -7.17 -15.49 11.83
CA GLU A 279 -6.55 -14.25 11.38
C GLU A 279 -7.25 -13.63 10.17
N THR A 280 -7.80 -14.46 9.29
CA THR A 280 -8.55 -14.02 8.09
C THR A 280 -9.82 -13.28 8.49
N ALA A 281 -10.64 -13.86 9.39
CA ALA A 281 -11.86 -13.20 9.84
C ALA A 281 -11.55 -11.87 10.56
N PHE A 282 -10.49 -11.84 11.38
CA PHE A 282 -10.05 -10.59 12.00
C PHE A 282 -9.62 -9.54 10.97
N SER A 283 -8.81 -9.93 10.00
CA SER A 283 -8.32 -9.03 8.96
C SER A 283 -9.46 -8.47 8.10
N GLU A 284 -10.40 -9.32 7.67
CA GLU A 284 -11.59 -8.91 6.94
C GLU A 284 -12.47 -7.96 7.76
N ALA A 285 -12.71 -8.29 9.03
CA ALA A 285 -13.54 -7.48 9.91
C ALA A 285 -12.94 -6.11 10.22
N PHE A 286 -11.61 -5.96 10.31
CA PHE A 286 -10.97 -4.73 10.78
C PHE A 286 -10.14 -3.96 9.73
N SER A 287 -9.93 -4.51 8.53
CA SER A 287 -9.14 -3.87 7.46
C SER A 287 -9.68 -2.51 6.98
N GLU A 288 -11.00 -2.32 7.03
CA GLU A 288 -11.63 -1.04 6.72
C GLU A 288 -11.38 0.03 7.81
N ARG A 289 -11.09 -0.41 9.05
CA ARG A 289 -10.96 0.47 10.21
C ARG A 289 -9.54 0.97 10.40
N GLY A 290 -8.53 0.23 9.93
CA GLY A 290 -7.13 0.53 10.20
C GLY A 290 -6.14 -0.40 9.50
N LEU A 291 -4.85 -0.15 9.71
CA LEU A 291 -3.79 -0.99 9.16
C LEU A 291 -3.75 -2.33 9.91
N ILE A 292 -3.92 -3.45 9.20
CA ILE A 292 -3.64 -4.77 9.75
C ILE A 292 -2.13 -4.99 9.74
N VAL A 293 -1.56 -5.20 10.92
CA VAL A 293 -0.15 -5.49 11.13
C VAL A 293 -0.04 -6.91 11.67
N LYS A 294 0.57 -7.81 10.88
CA LYS A 294 0.97 -9.14 11.34
C LYS A 294 2.48 -9.13 11.60
N PRO A 295 2.92 -9.18 12.87
CA PRO A 295 4.32 -9.36 13.21
C PRO A 295 4.77 -10.73 12.70
N ILE A 296 5.80 -10.76 11.85
CA ILE A 296 6.42 -12.02 11.44
C ILE A 296 7.34 -12.44 12.58
N GLN A 297 6.87 -13.39 13.39
CA GLN A 297 7.77 -14.13 14.28
C GLN A 297 8.49 -15.19 13.43
N PRO A 298 9.82 -15.30 13.50
CA PRO A 298 10.54 -16.36 12.83
C PRO A 298 10.21 -17.70 13.50
N GLU A 299 9.24 -18.45 12.97
CA GLU A 299 9.05 -19.86 13.27
C GLU A 299 9.88 -20.70 12.30
N ILE A 300 10.69 -21.60 12.82
CA ILE A 300 11.33 -22.64 12.03
C ILE A 300 10.85 -23.98 12.54
N ALA A 301 10.23 -24.72 11.64
CA ALA A 301 9.56 -25.97 11.93
C ALA A 301 10.59 -27.12 12.03
N ILE A 302 11.00 -27.43 13.27
CA ILE A 302 11.68 -28.70 13.66
C ILE A 302 11.04 -29.96 13.01
N PRO A 303 9.71 -30.06 12.76
CA PRO A 303 9.10 -31.25 12.15
C PRO A 303 9.52 -31.60 10.71
N GLU A 304 9.92 -30.63 9.87
CA GLU A 304 10.35 -30.92 8.49
C GLU A 304 11.77 -31.49 8.44
N VAL A 305 12.65 -30.99 9.32
CA VAL A 305 14.00 -31.48 9.51
C VAL A 305 14.00 -32.93 10.02
N LEU A 306 13.12 -33.26 10.98
CA LEU A 306 12.97 -34.62 11.48
C LEU A 306 12.50 -35.63 10.41
N LYS A 307 11.75 -35.19 9.39
CA LYS A 307 11.36 -36.03 8.25
C LYS A 307 12.52 -36.33 7.31
N LEU A 308 13.44 -35.38 7.10
CA LEU A 308 14.62 -35.55 6.24
C LEU A 308 15.62 -36.58 6.79
N ILE A 309 15.66 -36.74 8.11
CA ILE A 309 16.59 -37.62 8.82
C ILE A 309 16.04 -39.06 8.95
N GLN A 310 14.73 -39.23 8.80
CA GLN A 310 14.06 -40.45 9.17
C GLN A 310 14.48 -41.63 8.27
N GLY A 311 15.18 -42.60 8.84
CA GLY A 311 15.64 -43.80 8.13
C GLY A 311 17.03 -43.68 7.48
N ASP A 312 17.72 -42.53 7.60
CA ASP A 312 19.11 -42.37 7.15
C ASP A 312 20.06 -42.26 8.36
N PRO A 313 20.89 -43.30 8.63
CA PRO A 313 21.80 -43.30 9.78
C PRO A 313 22.85 -42.18 9.75
N GLU A 314 23.29 -41.75 8.57
CA GLU A 314 24.34 -40.72 8.42
C GLU A 314 23.77 -39.33 8.70
N LEU A 315 22.58 -39.03 8.18
CA LEU A 315 21.88 -37.76 8.49
C LEU A 315 21.45 -37.69 9.96
N LYS A 316 21.19 -38.84 10.59
CA LYS A 316 20.85 -38.91 12.01
C LYS A 316 22.04 -38.57 12.90
N SER A 317 23.21 -39.14 12.62
CA SER A 317 24.44 -38.76 13.32
C SER A 317 24.84 -37.30 13.06
N LEU A 318 24.61 -36.77 11.85
CA LEU A 318 24.86 -35.34 11.57
C LEU A 318 23.92 -34.43 12.37
N TYR A 319 22.63 -34.79 12.50
CA TYR A 319 21.65 -34.05 13.30
C TYR A 319 22.04 -34.02 14.78
N GLU A 320 22.41 -35.17 15.35
CA GLU A 320 22.86 -35.29 16.73
C GLU A 320 24.10 -34.42 17.00
N LEU A 321 25.03 -34.34 16.05
CA LEU A 321 26.23 -33.48 16.13
C LEU A 321 25.90 -31.97 16.12
N HIS A 322 24.90 -31.55 15.34
CA HIS A 322 24.42 -30.16 15.33
C HIS A 322 23.59 -29.83 16.59
N ALA A 323 22.85 -30.81 17.13
CA ALA A 323 22.10 -30.70 18.38
C ALA A 323 23.02 -30.54 19.61
N GLU A 324 24.04 -31.39 19.73
CA GLU A 324 25.04 -31.33 20.82
C GLU A 324 25.82 -30.01 20.81
N ALA A 325 25.99 -29.42 19.63
CA ALA A 325 26.62 -28.12 19.46
C ALA A 325 25.68 -26.92 19.67
N GLY A 326 24.41 -27.14 20.05
CA GLY A 326 23.40 -26.09 20.25
C GLY A 326 23.00 -25.34 18.98
N ARG A 327 23.40 -25.81 17.79
CA ARG A 327 23.16 -25.12 16.53
C ARG A 327 21.69 -25.16 16.13
N LEU A 328 20.99 -26.22 16.50
CA LEU A 328 19.56 -26.41 16.18
C LEU A 328 18.60 -25.56 17.03
N ASP A 329 19.09 -24.91 18.09
CA ASP A 329 18.29 -24.00 18.92
C ASP A 329 18.04 -22.65 18.23
N THR A 330 18.73 -22.41 17.11
CA THR A 330 18.65 -21.18 16.35
C THR A 330 18.11 -21.39 14.94
N PRO A 331 17.40 -20.38 14.40
CA PRO A 331 16.97 -20.36 13.02
C PRO A 331 18.00 -20.70 11.94
N ASP A 332 19.22 -20.18 12.08
CA ASP A 332 20.26 -20.35 11.07
C ASP A 332 20.93 -21.71 11.12
N GLY A 333 21.13 -22.27 12.32
CA GLY A 333 21.68 -23.62 12.44
C GLY A 333 20.71 -24.70 11.95
N LEU A 334 19.40 -24.50 12.08
CA LEU A 334 18.42 -25.43 11.48
C LEU A 334 18.42 -25.38 9.95
N ARG A 335 18.51 -24.17 9.36
CA ARG A 335 18.62 -23.99 7.89
C ARG A 335 19.90 -24.58 7.32
N THR A 336 21.01 -24.39 8.04
CA THR A 336 22.33 -24.94 7.67
C THR A 336 22.27 -26.47 7.63
N PHE A 337 21.70 -27.08 8.67
CA PHE A 337 21.51 -28.52 8.71
C PHE A 337 20.60 -29.03 7.57
N GLU A 338 19.49 -28.34 7.28
CA GLU A 338 18.58 -28.75 6.21
C GLU A 338 19.24 -28.72 4.82
N ALA A 339 20.07 -27.71 4.54
CA ALA A 339 20.81 -27.60 3.29
C ALA A 339 21.86 -28.71 3.16
N GLU A 340 22.61 -29.01 4.22
CA GLU A 340 23.57 -30.12 4.28
C GLU A 340 22.86 -31.47 4.04
N ALA A 341 21.69 -31.68 4.64
CA ALA A 341 20.91 -32.90 4.49
C ALA A 341 20.38 -33.10 3.06
N ARG A 342 19.86 -32.05 2.43
CA ARG A 342 19.36 -32.11 1.04
C ARG A 342 20.47 -32.32 0.02
N TYR A 343 21.65 -31.72 0.26
CA TYR A 343 22.84 -31.94 -0.55
C TYR A 343 23.34 -33.40 -0.43
N HIS A 344 23.33 -33.95 0.78
CA HIS A 344 23.69 -35.36 1.00
C HIS A 344 22.75 -36.33 0.26
N LEU A 345 21.45 -36.02 0.20
CA LEU A 345 20.47 -36.81 -0.54
C LEU A 345 20.61 -36.66 -2.06
N SER A 346 20.96 -35.48 -2.57
CA SER A 346 21.14 -35.25 -4.01
C SER A 346 22.36 -35.96 -4.58
N LEU A 347 23.42 -36.14 -3.79
CA LEU A 347 24.63 -36.87 -4.20
C LEU A 347 24.40 -38.39 -4.40
N ARG A 348 23.34 -38.96 -3.81
CA ARG A 348 23.00 -40.39 -3.96
C ARG A 348 22.07 -40.66 -5.15
N GLY A 349 21.32 -39.66 -5.61
CA GLY A 349 20.38 -39.75 -6.72
C GLY A 349 21.02 -39.38 -8.06
N GLY A 350 21.93 -40.21 -8.57
CA GLY A 350 22.42 -40.06 -9.93
C GLY A 350 21.28 -40.29 -10.95
N GLY A 351 20.83 -39.22 -11.60
CA GLY A 351 19.83 -39.28 -12.67
C GLY A 351 19.51 -37.89 -13.21
N GLU A 352 19.98 -37.61 -14.42
CA GLU A 352 19.59 -36.45 -15.21
C GLU A 352 18.06 -36.48 -15.48
N GLY A 353 17.43 -35.30 -15.34
CA GLY A 353 16.20 -34.92 -16.03
C GLY A 353 14.94 -35.72 -15.71
N GLU A 354 14.11 -35.21 -14.80
CA GLU A 354 12.65 -35.17 -14.98
C GLU A 354 12.01 -34.28 -13.89
N GLU A 355 11.41 -33.16 -14.31
CA GLU A 355 10.65 -32.25 -13.44
C GLU A 355 9.24 -32.78 -13.15
N HIS A 356 8.83 -32.74 -11.88
CA HIS A 356 7.62 -33.38 -11.37
C HIS A 356 6.35 -32.49 -11.53
N PRO A 357 5.18 -33.07 -11.88
CA PRO A 357 3.97 -32.37 -12.35
C PRO A 357 3.20 -31.45 -11.37
N TYR A 358 3.75 -31.12 -10.19
CA TYR A 358 3.12 -30.17 -9.25
C TYR A 358 3.63 -28.72 -9.37
N LEU A 359 4.46 -28.43 -10.37
CA LEU A 359 5.09 -27.11 -10.60
C LEU A 359 4.26 -26.09 -11.40
N LYS A 360 2.96 -26.32 -11.67
CA LYS A 360 2.13 -25.29 -12.35
C LYS A 360 1.14 -24.61 -11.42
N LYS A 361 1.63 -23.61 -10.67
CA LYS A 361 0.81 -22.50 -10.14
C LYS A 361 1.58 -21.23 -9.72
N LYS A 362 2.86 -21.12 -10.05
CA LYS A 362 3.60 -19.86 -10.16
C LYS A 362 3.97 -19.78 -11.65
N ASP A 363 3.77 -18.69 -12.37
CA ASP A 363 4.48 -17.45 -12.19
C ASP A 363 3.64 -16.29 -12.75
N ALA A 364 3.26 -15.33 -11.91
CA ALA A 364 3.31 -13.96 -12.39
C ALA A 364 4.79 -13.54 -12.22
N PRO A 365 5.45 -13.00 -13.25
CA PRO A 365 6.84 -12.57 -13.10
C PRO A 365 6.94 -11.57 -11.95
N ILE A 366 7.78 -11.88 -10.96
CA ILE A 366 8.09 -10.95 -9.88
C ILE A 366 8.99 -9.88 -10.50
N SER A 367 8.39 -8.75 -10.91
CA SER A 367 9.19 -7.57 -11.25
C SER A 367 9.72 -6.99 -9.94
N ARG A 368 11.03 -7.05 -9.76
CA ARG A 368 11.75 -6.62 -8.55
C ARG A 368 12.75 -5.55 -8.93
N MET A 369 12.69 -4.41 -8.25
CA MET A 369 13.81 -3.47 -8.26
C MET A 369 15.00 -4.04 -7.51
N PRO A 370 16.23 -3.78 -7.99
CA PRO A 370 17.40 -4.04 -7.18
C PRO A 370 17.29 -3.30 -5.84
N PRO A 371 17.62 -3.96 -4.71
CA PRO A 371 17.54 -3.33 -3.39
C PRO A 371 18.42 -2.08 -3.34
N VAL A 372 17.84 -0.96 -2.92
CA VAL A 372 18.58 0.29 -2.71
C VAL A 372 18.95 0.44 -1.25
N LEU A 373 20.20 0.79 -1.00
CA LEU A 373 20.73 1.01 0.34
C LEU A 373 20.20 2.35 0.88
N LEU A 374 19.60 2.31 2.07
CA LEU A 374 19.39 3.49 2.88
C LEU A 374 20.75 3.83 3.52
N GLN A 375 21.57 4.65 2.86
CA GLN A 375 22.88 5.08 3.35
C GLN A 375 22.82 6.48 3.98
N GLY A 376 22.82 6.51 5.32
CA GLY A 376 22.89 7.76 6.07
C GLY A 376 22.82 7.59 7.60
N GLY A 377 23.71 6.78 8.20
CA GLY A 377 23.98 6.83 9.65
C GLY A 377 22.85 6.41 10.59
N LEU A 378 21.90 5.60 10.13
CA LEU A 378 20.70 5.23 10.88
C LEU A 378 20.74 3.84 11.54
N VAL A 379 21.70 2.99 11.21
CA VAL A 379 22.00 1.70 11.89
C VAL A 379 23.39 1.25 11.41
N ALA A 380 24.22 0.71 12.30
CA ALA A 380 25.48 -0.01 12.04
C ALA A 380 25.41 -0.97 10.83
N GLU A 381 24.25 -1.57 10.60
CA GLU A 381 24.02 -2.46 9.47
C GLU A 381 23.11 -1.78 8.43
N MET A 382 23.59 -1.74 7.20
CA MET A 382 22.91 -1.09 6.08
C MET A 382 21.50 -1.65 5.86
N LEU A 383 20.47 -0.88 6.17
CA LEU A 383 19.09 -1.19 5.77
C LEU A 383 18.95 -1.11 4.25
N LYS A 384 18.31 -2.10 3.65
CA LYS A 384 18.03 -2.19 2.22
C LYS A 384 16.53 -2.06 2.01
N LEU A 385 16.13 -1.15 1.12
CA LEU A 385 14.75 -1.07 0.62
C LEU A 385 14.64 -1.86 -0.68
N SER A 386 13.81 -2.90 -0.69
CA SER A 386 13.39 -3.61 -1.91
C SER A 386 11.96 -3.25 -2.27
N ILE A 387 11.69 -3.00 -3.55
CA ILE A 387 10.33 -2.82 -4.07
C ILE A 387 10.09 -3.87 -5.14
N PHE A 388 8.99 -4.61 -5.02
CA PHE A 388 8.62 -5.62 -6.01
C PHE A 388 7.11 -5.83 -6.07
N SER A 389 6.65 -6.40 -7.19
CA SER A 389 5.27 -6.82 -7.38
C SER A 389 5.15 -8.33 -7.16
N GLU A 390 4.24 -8.75 -6.28
CA GLU A 390 3.92 -10.15 -6.01
C GLU A 390 2.40 -10.33 -5.96
N ARG A 391 1.84 -11.26 -6.75
CA ARG A 391 0.43 -11.70 -6.69
C ARG A 391 -0.59 -10.54 -6.59
N ARG A 392 -0.52 -9.57 -7.50
CA ARG A 392 -1.41 -8.39 -7.53
C ARG A 392 -1.14 -7.31 -6.49
N GLN A 393 -0.05 -7.42 -5.74
CA GLN A 393 0.25 -6.51 -4.65
C GLN A 393 1.69 -6.01 -4.75
N TRP A 394 1.84 -4.71 -4.54
CA TRP A 394 3.13 -4.06 -4.37
C TRP A 394 3.65 -4.31 -2.96
N VAL A 395 4.90 -4.75 -2.89
CA VAL A 395 5.61 -5.00 -1.65
C VAL A 395 6.75 -4.00 -1.55
N SER A 396 6.78 -3.25 -0.45
CA SER A 396 7.93 -2.45 -0.02
C SER A 396 8.52 -3.12 1.21
N GLU A 397 9.75 -3.59 1.08
CA GLU A 397 10.43 -4.40 2.07
C GLU A 397 11.70 -3.69 2.55
N ILE A 398 11.85 -3.53 3.86
CA ILE A 398 13.09 -3.07 4.49
C ILE A 398 13.74 -4.27 5.14
N SER A 399 14.95 -4.58 4.71
CA SER A 399 15.73 -5.70 5.21
C SER A 399 17.07 -5.24 5.77
N GLN A 400 17.60 -5.99 6.73
CA GLN A 400 18.94 -5.85 7.28
C GLN A 400 19.65 -7.18 7.04
N GLY A 401 20.74 -7.16 6.26
CA GLY A 401 21.31 -8.39 5.71
C GLY A 401 20.30 -9.15 4.82
N GLU A 402 20.03 -10.40 5.16
CA GLU A 402 19.00 -11.24 4.51
C GLU A 402 17.64 -11.23 5.25
N ARG A 403 17.57 -10.56 6.41
CA ARG A 403 16.38 -10.55 7.26
C ARG A 403 15.47 -9.39 6.90
N THR A 404 14.21 -9.68 6.56
CA THR A 404 13.15 -8.67 6.45
C THR A 404 12.74 -8.15 7.82
N ILE A 405 12.79 -6.83 8.02
CA ILE A 405 12.38 -6.14 9.26
C ILE A 405 10.98 -5.56 9.10
N ILE A 406 10.74 -4.88 7.98
CA ILE A 406 9.47 -4.21 7.69
C ILE A 406 9.00 -4.68 6.33
N ARG A 407 7.75 -5.14 6.24
CA ARG A 407 7.12 -5.53 4.98
C ARG A 407 5.77 -4.84 4.86
N VAL A 408 5.65 -3.95 3.88
CA VAL A 408 4.41 -3.21 3.59
C VAL A 408 3.84 -3.71 2.27
N VAL A 409 2.61 -4.22 2.29
CA VAL A 409 1.94 -4.78 1.11
C VAL A 409 0.74 -3.92 0.74
N ARG A 410 0.64 -3.48 -0.52
CA ARG A 410 -0.42 -2.57 -0.99
C ARG A 410 -0.89 -2.91 -2.40
N GLY A 411 -2.17 -2.66 -2.69
CA GLY A 411 -2.72 -2.77 -4.05
C GLY A 411 -2.44 -1.56 -4.96
N VAL A 412 -1.62 -0.60 -4.51
CA VAL A 412 -1.28 0.63 -5.24
C VAL A 412 0.24 0.74 -5.29
N SER A 413 0.78 1.19 -6.42
CA SER A 413 2.22 1.37 -6.60
C SER A 413 2.83 2.23 -5.48
N PRO A 414 4.02 1.87 -4.96
CA PRO A 414 4.75 2.63 -3.95
C PRO A 414 5.00 4.08 -4.35
N PHE A 415 5.17 4.34 -5.65
CA PHE A 415 5.38 5.69 -6.20
C PHE A 415 4.09 6.52 -6.31
N ASN A 416 2.93 5.91 -6.10
CA ASN A 416 1.61 6.52 -6.15
C ASN A 416 0.90 6.52 -4.79
N ASP A 417 1.50 5.95 -3.74
CA ASP A 417 0.93 5.95 -2.39
C ASP A 417 1.49 7.12 -1.57
N PRO A 418 0.76 8.25 -1.44
CA PRO A 418 1.25 9.41 -0.70
C PRO A 418 1.43 9.15 0.80
N ARG A 419 0.95 8.00 1.31
CA ARG A 419 1.05 7.62 2.72
C ARG A 419 2.18 6.63 2.97
N LEU A 420 2.83 6.06 1.96
CA LEU A 420 3.80 4.99 2.14
C LEU A 420 5.04 5.47 2.91
N ILE A 421 5.65 6.58 2.50
CA ILE A 421 6.84 7.14 3.16
C ILE A 421 6.54 7.45 4.63
N GLY A 422 5.37 8.06 4.91
CA GLY A 422 4.94 8.34 6.27
C GLY A 422 4.80 7.07 7.12
N ARG A 423 4.29 5.97 6.54
CA ARG A 423 4.17 4.67 7.23
C ARG A 423 5.54 4.03 7.46
N LEU A 424 6.39 3.97 6.44
CA LEU A 424 7.75 3.43 6.58
C LEU A 424 8.53 4.22 7.63
N LYS A 425 8.40 5.56 7.65
CA LYS A 425 8.99 6.40 8.71
C LYS A 425 8.55 5.97 10.10
N THR A 426 7.25 5.75 10.29
CA THR A 426 6.71 5.32 11.58
C THR A 426 7.17 3.93 11.96
N GLU A 427 7.16 2.96 11.04
CA GLU A 427 7.60 1.59 11.33
C GLU A 427 9.11 1.51 11.59
N ILE A 428 9.94 2.19 10.80
CA ILE A 428 11.38 2.29 11.06
C ILE A 428 11.61 2.97 12.41
N GLY A 429 10.91 4.08 12.70
CA GLY A 429 11.04 4.76 13.99
C GLY A 429 10.63 3.89 15.19
N ARG A 430 9.72 2.93 15.01
CA ARG A 430 9.38 1.93 16.04
C ARG A 430 10.46 0.88 16.20
N CYS A 431 11.02 0.37 15.11
CA CYS A 431 12.09 -0.63 15.15
C CYS A 431 13.42 -0.03 15.63
N PHE A 432 13.63 1.27 15.42
CA PHE A 432 14.88 1.99 15.68
C PHE A 432 14.62 3.28 16.49
N PRO A 433 14.10 3.19 17.73
CA PRO A 433 13.67 4.34 18.54
C PRO A 433 14.83 5.24 19.00
N LEU A 434 16.06 4.77 18.87
CA LEU A 434 17.28 5.53 19.18
C LEU A 434 17.60 6.60 18.14
N TYR A 435 16.87 6.64 17.02
CA TYR A 435 17.06 7.62 15.96
C TYR A 435 15.83 8.51 15.78
N LYS A 436 16.05 9.77 15.37
CA LYS A 436 14.96 10.72 15.18
C LYS A 436 14.16 10.44 13.92
N THR A 437 12.83 10.58 14.03
CA THR A 437 11.92 10.37 12.90
C THR A 437 12.12 11.35 11.75
N THR A 438 12.71 12.52 11.99
CA THR A 438 13.05 13.49 10.95
C THR A 438 14.15 12.97 10.02
N VAL A 439 15.21 12.38 10.58
CA VAL A 439 16.32 11.82 9.80
C VAL A 439 15.87 10.58 9.02
N ILE A 440 15.04 9.74 9.64
CA ILE A 440 14.40 8.61 8.94
C ILE A 440 13.59 9.10 7.73
N LEU A 441 12.84 10.20 7.89
CA LEU A 441 12.04 10.76 6.82
C LEU A 441 12.89 11.34 5.69
N GLU A 442 13.92 12.12 6.02
CA GLU A 442 14.85 12.69 5.05
C GLU A 442 15.52 11.60 4.21
N GLU A 443 15.98 10.53 4.86
CA GLU A 443 16.65 9.42 4.18
C GLU A 443 15.69 8.61 3.30
N LEU A 444 14.46 8.36 3.77
CA LEU A 444 13.42 7.73 2.95
C LEU A 444 13.08 8.57 1.73
N ASN A 445 12.91 9.89 1.88
CA ASN A 445 12.64 10.78 0.75
C ASN A 445 13.78 10.74 -0.27
N ARG A 446 15.04 10.85 0.19
CA ARG A 446 16.23 10.77 -0.65
C ARG A 446 16.27 9.49 -1.48
N VAL A 447 15.95 8.35 -0.86
CA VAL A 447 15.96 7.05 -1.53
C VAL A 447 14.78 6.90 -2.48
N PHE A 448 13.57 7.32 -2.10
CA PHE A 448 12.42 7.29 -3.00
C PHE A 448 12.60 8.21 -4.21
N ASP A 449 13.17 9.40 -4.02
CA ASP A 449 13.50 10.31 -5.12
C ASP A 449 14.55 9.68 -6.05
N GLY A 450 15.57 9.02 -5.51
CA GLY A 450 16.56 8.28 -6.30
C GLY A 450 15.95 7.11 -7.07
N LEU A 451 15.02 6.38 -6.45
CA LEU A 451 14.32 5.25 -7.08
C LEU A 451 13.42 5.70 -8.22
N ILE A 452 12.60 6.73 -8.02
CA ILE A 452 11.67 7.27 -9.03
C ILE A 452 12.41 7.71 -10.29
N ASN A 453 13.63 8.25 -10.13
CA ASN A 453 14.44 8.74 -11.23
C ASN A 453 15.38 7.68 -11.82
N SER A 454 15.27 6.41 -11.41
CA SER A 454 16.13 5.33 -11.90
C SER A 454 15.55 4.64 -13.15
N PRO A 455 16.39 4.18 -14.10
CA PRO A 455 15.94 3.41 -15.26
C PRO A 455 15.21 2.10 -14.91
N ASP A 456 15.41 1.58 -13.69
CA ASP A 456 14.76 0.36 -13.22
C ASP A 456 13.33 0.60 -12.70
N ALA A 457 12.94 1.86 -12.42
CA ALA A 457 11.56 2.20 -12.07
C ALA A 457 10.62 2.06 -13.27
N GLU A 458 11.12 2.29 -14.50
CA GLU A 458 10.37 2.05 -15.74
C GLU A 458 10.11 0.56 -15.99
N LYS A 459 10.93 -0.33 -15.42
CA LYS A 459 10.77 -1.80 -15.53
C LYS A 459 9.80 -2.37 -14.49
N LEU A 460 9.41 -1.57 -13.49
CA LEU A 460 8.44 -1.93 -12.46
C LEU A 460 7.02 -1.67 -12.97
N THR A 461 6.52 -2.59 -13.76
CA THR A 461 5.14 -2.52 -14.27
C THR A 461 4.12 -3.04 -13.26
N SER A 462 2.96 -2.40 -13.16
CA SER A 462 1.90 -2.83 -12.23
C SER A 462 1.25 -4.13 -12.69
N GLU A 463 0.70 -4.91 -11.76
CA GLU A 463 0.07 -6.18 -12.12
C GLU A 463 -1.20 -6.01 -12.98
N VAL A 464 -1.80 -4.81 -12.95
CA VAL A 464 -2.88 -4.42 -13.86
C VAL A 464 -2.35 -4.26 -15.29
N VAL A 465 -1.21 -3.60 -15.45
CA VAL A 465 -0.53 -3.41 -16.73
C VAL A 465 -0.07 -4.75 -17.29
N LEU A 466 0.60 -5.58 -16.49
CA LEU A 466 1.02 -6.93 -16.88
C LEU A 466 -0.14 -7.79 -17.36
N ARG A 467 -1.30 -7.74 -16.69
CA ARG A 467 -2.47 -8.52 -17.09
C ARG A 467 -3.05 -8.05 -18.43
N ALA A 468 -3.04 -6.74 -18.68
CA ALA A 468 -3.47 -6.19 -19.97
C ALA A 468 -2.50 -6.58 -21.08
N ILE A 469 -1.19 -6.46 -20.83
CA ILE A 469 -0.11 -6.81 -21.76
C ILE A 469 -0.10 -8.32 -22.06
N ASP A 470 -0.11 -9.18 -21.04
CA ASP A 470 -0.04 -10.64 -21.23
C ASP A 470 -1.26 -11.19 -21.96
N ARG A 471 -2.45 -10.58 -21.81
CA ARG A 471 -3.62 -10.97 -22.60
C ARG A 471 -3.66 -10.35 -23.99
N THR A 472 -2.81 -9.38 -24.29
CA THR A 472 -2.68 -8.83 -25.63
C THR A 472 -1.98 -9.87 -26.50
N GLU A 473 -2.62 -10.23 -27.61
CA GLU A 473 -2.06 -11.15 -28.59
C GLU A 473 -1.41 -10.38 -29.74
N ARG A 474 -2.11 -9.37 -30.27
CA ARG A 474 -1.62 -8.48 -31.33
C ARG A 474 -2.26 -7.10 -31.21
N VAL A 475 -1.56 -6.08 -31.72
CA VAL A 475 -2.11 -4.73 -31.85
C VAL A 475 -2.00 -4.27 -33.30
N TRP A 476 -3.14 -3.84 -33.84
CA TRP A 476 -3.23 -3.28 -35.17
C TRP A 476 -3.59 -1.81 -35.08
N ARG A 477 -2.90 -0.98 -35.86
CA ARG A 477 -3.34 0.37 -36.20
C ARG A 477 -3.93 0.32 -37.60
N GLU A 478 -5.24 0.35 -37.67
CA GLU A 478 -5.95 0.39 -38.95
C GLU A 478 -6.01 1.83 -39.45
N LEU A 479 -5.54 2.04 -40.68
CA LEU A 479 -5.36 3.35 -41.31
C LEU A 479 -6.69 3.93 -41.84
N TYR A 480 -7.73 3.95 -41.00
CA TYR A 480 -8.99 4.68 -41.22
C TYR A 480 -8.84 6.17 -40.86
N LYS A 481 -9.82 7.00 -41.22
CA LYS A 481 -9.89 8.41 -40.77
C LYS A 481 -11.15 8.65 -39.91
N PRO A 482 -11.01 8.81 -38.58
CA PRO A 482 -9.78 8.76 -37.79
C PRO A 482 -9.25 7.31 -37.58
N PRO A 483 -7.94 7.13 -37.38
CA PRO A 483 -7.34 5.80 -37.24
C PRO A 483 -7.85 5.10 -35.99
N VAL A 484 -8.03 3.79 -36.10
CA VAL A 484 -8.56 2.93 -35.04
C VAL A 484 -7.48 1.92 -34.66
N TYR A 485 -7.28 1.76 -33.35
CA TYR A 485 -6.45 0.73 -32.77
C TYR A 485 -7.33 -0.46 -32.41
N ALA A 486 -7.00 -1.62 -32.95
CA ALA A 486 -7.64 -2.89 -32.69
C ALA A 486 -6.68 -3.80 -31.90
N ILE A 487 -7.03 -4.12 -30.66
CA ILE A 487 -6.20 -4.91 -29.75
C ILE A 487 -6.82 -6.31 -29.68
N GLU A 488 -6.19 -7.27 -30.34
CA GLU A 488 -6.60 -8.67 -30.31
C GLU A 488 -6.16 -9.30 -28.97
N MET A 489 -7.10 -9.98 -28.32
CA MET A 489 -6.88 -10.56 -26.99
C MET A 489 -6.80 -12.08 -27.08
N LYS A 490 -5.83 -12.68 -26.37
CA LYS A 490 -5.61 -14.14 -26.33
C LYS A 490 -6.92 -14.89 -26.03
N GLY A 491 -7.43 -15.62 -27.02
CA GLY A 491 -8.62 -16.48 -26.89
C GLY A 491 -9.97 -15.75 -26.73
N LYS A 492 -10.06 -14.43 -26.94
CA LYS A 492 -11.31 -13.64 -26.86
C LYS A 492 -11.45 -12.61 -28.01
N LYS A 493 -12.58 -11.90 -28.04
CA LYS A 493 -12.92 -10.81 -28.99
C LYS A 493 -11.94 -9.60 -28.86
N THR A 494 -11.89 -8.75 -29.88
CA THR A 494 -10.99 -7.58 -30.03
C THR A 494 -11.50 -6.33 -29.31
N LEU A 495 -10.61 -5.53 -28.71
CA LEU A 495 -10.92 -4.18 -28.20
C LEU A 495 -10.66 -3.12 -29.28
N TYR A 496 -11.50 -2.09 -29.34
CA TYR A 496 -11.41 -1.02 -30.35
C TYR A 496 -11.35 0.36 -29.70
N PHE A 497 -10.31 1.12 -30.06
CA PHE A 497 -10.09 2.48 -29.61
C PHE A 497 -9.80 3.41 -30.78
N SER A 498 -10.44 4.57 -30.85
CA SER A 498 -9.99 5.62 -31.78
C SER A 498 -8.68 6.24 -31.30
N ALA A 499 -7.92 6.86 -32.20
CA ALA A 499 -6.74 7.64 -31.80
C ALA A 499 -7.08 8.74 -30.78
N SER A 500 -8.29 9.31 -30.83
CA SER A 500 -8.74 10.26 -29.81
C SER A 500 -9.02 9.59 -28.47
N ASP A 501 -9.42 8.32 -28.42
CA ASP A 501 -9.67 7.61 -27.17
C ASP A 501 -8.35 7.33 -26.44
N LEU A 502 -7.33 6.91 -27.18
CA LEU A 502 -5.98 6.72 -26.64
C LEU A 502 -5.33 8.06 -26.26
N ALA A 503 -5.44 9.09 -27.10
CA ALA A 503 -4.79 10.39 -26.84
C ALA A 503 -5.42 11.21 -25.71
N LYS A 504 -6.72 11.03 -25.44
CA LYS A 504 -7.41 11.72 -24.32
C LYS A 504 -7.25 11.00 -22.99
N CYS A 505 -6.59 9.84 -22.95
CA CYS A 505 -6.38 9.03 -21.76
C CYS A 505 -7.66 8.86 -20.92
N GLN A 506 -8.82 8.60 -21.54
CA GLN A 506 -10.08 8.54 -20.80
C GLN A 506 -10.16 7.26 -19.94
N PRO A 507 -10.05 7.34 -18.61
CA PRO A 507 -9.77 6.19 -17.74
C PRO A 507 -10.94 5.21 -17.60
N LEU A 508 -12.16 5.62 -17.95
CA LEU A 508 -13.34 4.76 -17.86
C LEU A 508 -13.41 3.74 -18.99
N ARG A 509 -12.98 4.10 -20.21
CA ARG A 509 -13.31 3.34 -21.41
C ARG A 509 -12.57 2.00 -21.51
N ILE A 510 -11.30 1.93 -21.11
CA ILE A 510 -10.55 0.66 -21.09
C ILE A 510 -11.17 -0.28 -20.06
N ASN A 511 -11.48 0.21 -18.86
CA ASN A 511 -12.13 -0.60 -17.81
C ASN A 511 -13.53 -1.07 -18.23
N GLU A 512 -14.32 -0.22 -18.88
CA GLU A 512 -15.66 -0.55 -19.38
C GLU A 512 -15.62 -1.61 -20.48
N GLN A 513 -14.77 -1.42 -21.51
CA GLN A 513 -14.65 -2.41 -22.58
C GLN A 513 -14.05 -3.72 -22.07
N TRP A 514 -13.10 -3.68 -21.14
CA TRP A 514 -12.56 -4.88 -20.50
C TRP A 514 -13.63 -5.65 -19.72
N MET A 515 -14.44 -4.95 -18.93
CA MET A 515 -15.57 -5.56 -18.21
C MET A 515 -16.57 -6.19 -19.18
N ALA A 516 -16.90 -5.51 -20.27
CA ALA A 516 -17.80 -6.04 -21.30
C ALA A 516 -17.24 -7.29 -22.00
N LEU A 517 -15.91 -7.33 -22.21
CA LEU A 517 -15.25 -8.40 -22.96
C LEU A 517 -14.97 -9.65 -22.11
N PHE A 518 -14.47 -9.43 -20.89
CA PHE A 518 -13.98 -10.50 -20.03
C PHE A 518 -14.95 -10.84 -18.90
N ASN A 519 -15.95 -10.01 -18.63
CA ASN A 519 -16.82 -10.07 -17.45
C ASN A 519 -16.04 -10.04 -16.13
N GLU A 520 -14.96 -9.26 -16.10
CA GLU A 520 -14.10 -9.06 -14.92
C GLU A 520 -13.62 -7.61 -14.84
N GLN A 521 -13.28 -7.12 -13.65
CA GLN A 521 -12.72 -5.79 -13.47
C GLN A 521 -11.22 -5.75 -13.78
N LEU A 522 -10.80 -4.81 -14.66
CA LEU A 522 -9.39 -4.49 -14.88
C LEU A 522 -8.85 -3.56 -13.77
N GLY A 523 -9.58 -2.52 -13.40
CA GLY A 523 -9.23 -1.66 -12.26
C GLY A 523 -8.01 -0.75 -12.49
N ALA A 524 -7.64 -0.50 -13.75
CA ALA A 524 -6.54 0.41 -14.11
C ALA A 524 -6.84 1.85 -13.65
N ARG A 525 -5.79 2.60 -13.29
CA ARG A 525 -5.86 4.01 -12.84
C ARG A 525 -4.70 4.83 -13.38
N GLY A 526 -4.93 6.12 -13.72
CA GLY A 526 -3.89 7.10 -14.05
C GLY A 526 -2.73 6.55 -14.90
N ARG A 527 -1.56 6.39 -14.27
CA ARG A 527 -0.33 5.86 -14.88
C ARG A 527 -0.44 4.44 -15.44
N ASP A 528 -1.27 3.57 -14.87
CA ASP A 528 -1.50 2.21 -15.41
C ASP A 528 -2.09 2.28 -16.83
N PHE A 529 -2.92 3.28 -17.11
CA PHE A 529 -3.49 3.46 -18.45
C PHE A 529 -2.46 3.97 -19.44
N GLU A 530 -1.66 4.95 -19.03
CA GLU A 530 -0.59 5.51 -19.86
C GLU A 530 0.37 4.39 -20.30
N GLU A 531 0.78 3.54 -19.36
CA GLU A 531 1.71 2.43 -19.63
C GLU A 531 1.09 1.34 -20.54
N ILE A 532 -0.18 0.97 -20.33
CA ILE A 532 -0.90 0.03 -21.22
C ILE A 532 -1.04 0.61 -22.64
N ILE A 533 -1.37 1.89 -22.75
CA ILE A 533 -1.56 2.57 -24.03
C ILE A 533 -0.23 2.71 -24.76
N ASP A 534 0.84 3.10 -24.06
CA ASP A 534 2.18 3.23 -24.62
C ASP A 534 2.69 1.89 -25.15
N TYR A 535 2.45 0.79 -24.43
CA TYR A 535 2.72 -0.56 -24.93
C TYR A 535 1.90 -0.90 -26.18
N TRP A 536 0.59 -0.64 -26.18
CA TRP A 536 -0.23 -0.94 -27.36
C TRP A 536 0.16 -0.10 -28.58
N ILE A 537 0.52 1.18 -28.38
CA ILE A 537 0.99 2.04 -29.46
C ILE A 537 2.35 1.57 -29.98
N SER A 538 3.26 1.13 -29.11
CA SER A 538 4.58 0.65 -29.51
C SER A 538 4.53 -0.70 -30.25
N GLU A 539 3.61 -1.59 -29.87
CA GLU A 539 3.39 -2.88 -30.55
C GLU A 539 2.48 -2.78 -31.78
N ALA A 540 1.87 -1.62 -32.04
CA ALA A 540 0.91 -1.46 -33.13
C ALA A 540 1.59 -1.60 -34.49
N THR A 541 1.12 -2.57 -35.27
CA THR A 541 1.50 -2.73 -36.67
C THR A 541 0.43 -2.15 -37.60
N GLU A 542 0.85 -1.49 -38.68
CA GLU A 542 -0.09 -0.90 -39.63
C GLU A 542 -0.76 -1.98 -40.48
N ARG A 543 -2.08 -1.84 -40.66
CA ARG A 543 -2.87 -2.73 -41.52
C ARG A 543 -3.82 -1.90 -42.39
N GLU A 544 -3.88 -2.24 -43.67
CA GLU A 544 -4.91 -1.70 -44.56
C GLU A 544 -6.30 -2.15 -44.10
N ALA A 545 -7.22 -1.19 -44.07
CA ALA A 545 -8.63 -1.33 -43.73
C ALA A 545 -9.26 -2.60 -44.35
N ALA A 546 -9.49 -3.64 -43.54
CA ALA A 546 -10.14 -4.88 -43.99
C ALA A 546 -11.67 -4.70 -44.10
N GLY A 547 -12.13 -3.67 -44.82
CA GLY A 547 -13.54 -3.48 -45.17
C GLY A 547 -14.49 -3.23 -43.98
N ILE A 548 -13.99 -2.90 -42.79
CA ILE A 548 -14.83 -2.49 -41.66
C ILE A 548 -15.42 -1.10 -42.00
N PRO A 549 -16.75 -0.94 -42.03
CA PRO A 549 -17.38 0.35 -42.32
C PRO A 549 -17.00 1.39 -41.26
N SER A 550 -16.85 2.65 -41.66
CA SER A 550 -16.64 3.77 -40.73
C SER A 550 -17.65 3.70 -39.58
N ILE A 551 -17.23 4.04 -38.36
CA ILE A 551 -18.17 4.13 -37.21
C ILE A 551 -19.28 5.18 -37.42
N TYR A 552 -19.11 6.03 -38.44
CA TYR A 552 -20.09 7.03 -38.88
C TYR A 552 -20.90 6.58 -40.11
N GLU A 553 -20.54 5.47 -40.78
CA GLU A 553 -21.33 4.92 -41.89
C GLU A 553 -22.76 4.59 -41.45
N PRO A 554 -22.99 3.86 -40.33
CA PRO A 554 -24.35 3.58 -39.87
C PRO A 554 -25.11 4.83 -39.44
N VAL A 555 -24.40 5.89 -39.02
CA VAL A 555 -25.01 7.19 -38.69
C VAL A 555 -25.49 7.89 -39.96
N PHE A 556 -24.66 7.86 -41.00
CA PHE A 556 -24.98 8.42 -42.30
C PHE A 556 -26.15 7.69 -42.95
N ASP A 557 -26.18 6.36 -42.90
CA ASP A 557 -27.30 5.55 -43.44
C ASP A 557 -28.64 5.93 -42.80
N GLU A 558 -28.66 6.13 -41.47
CA GLU A 558 -29.88 6.53 -40.77
C GLU A 558 -30.27 7.99 -41.08
N ILE A 559 -29.29 8.88 -41.33
CA ILE A 559 -29.55 10.24 -41.84
C ILE A 559 -30.21 10.17 -43.22
N VAL A 560 -29.65 9.38 -44.15
CA VAL A 560 -30.19 9.18 -45.50
C VAL A 560 -31.62 8.67 -45.40
N LYS A 561 -31.85 7.58 -44.65
CA LYS A 561 -33.17 7.00 -44.44
C LYS A 561 -34.20 7.99 -43.89
N MET A 562 -33.81 8.80 -42.90
CA MET A 562 -34.69 9.82 -42.31
C MET A 562 -34.94 10.99 -43.26
N VAL A 563 -33.95 11.40 -44.04
CA VAL A 563 -34.06 12.52 -44.99
C VAL A 563 -34.87 12.13 -46.22
N SER A 564 -34.76 10.88 -46.69
CA SER A 564 -35.49 10.36 -47.86
C SER A 564 -37.01 10.34 -47.67
N VAL A 565 -37.53 10.35 -46.43
CA VAL A 565 -38.98 10.38 -46.16
C VAL A 565 -39.55 11.79 -46.00
N LEU A 566 -38.71 12.83 -45.99
CA LEU A 566 -39.15 14.22 -45.82
C LEU A 566 -39.44 14.87 -47.19
N PRO A 567 -40.41 15.80 -47.32
CA PRO A 567 -40.69 16.44 -48.60
C PRO A 567 -39.65 17.51 -48.95
N ILE A 568 -39.03 17.39 -50.14
CA ILE A 568 -38.08 18.40 -50.63
C ILE A 568 -38.82 19.66 -51.04
N SER A 569 -38.30 20.81 -50.62
CA SER A 569 -38.77 22.11 -51.09
C SER A 569 -37.61 23.05 -51.39
N LYS A 570 -37.81 23.88 -52.42
CA LYS A 570 -36.91 24.98 -52.79
C LYS A 570 -37.12 26.23 -51.94
N GLU A 571 -38.21 26.28 -51.17
CA GLU A 571 -38.53 27.42 -50.31
C GLU A 571 -37.87 27.28 -48.94
N LYS A 572 -37.08 28.28 -48.55
CA LYS A 572 -36.32 28.30 -47.29
C LYS A 572 -37.19 28.17 -46.04
N ILE A 573 -38.46 28.59 -46.11
CA ILE A 573 -39.42 28.48 -45.00
C ILE A 573 -39.68 27.03 -44.60
N ASN A 574 -39.53 26.08 -45.53
CA ASN A 574 -39.80 24.67 -45.29
C ASN A 574 -38.71 23.95 -44.48
N LEU A 575 -37.58 24.63 -44.21
CA LEU A 575 -36.65 24.20 -43.16
C LEU A 575 -37.33 24.18 -41.77
N VAL A 576 -38.38 25.00 -41.55
CA VAL A 576 -39.23 24.95 -40.34
C VAL A 576 -40.19 23.79 -40.40
N THR A 577 -40.97 23.73 -41.49
CA THR A 577 -42.15 22.87 -41.61
C THR A 577 -41.76 21.40 -41.79
N HIS A 578 -40.76 21.15 -42.63
CA HIS A 578 -40.36 19.81 -43.05
C HIS A 578 -38.96 19.42 -42.57
N GLY A 579 -38.18 20.39 -42.06
CA GLY A 579 -36.84 20.14 -41.54
C GLY A 579 -35.75 20.04 -42.60
N ILE A 580 -36.10 20.17 -43.89
CA ILE A 580 -35.15 20.19 -45.01
C ILE A 580 -35.45 21.34 -45.99
N TRP A 581 -34.42 21.83 -46.67
CA TRP A 581 -34.53 22.87 -47.70
C TRP A 581 -33.43 22.69 -48.74
N LEU A 582 -33.81 22.64 -50.02
CA LEU A 582 -32.86 22.60 -51.12
C LEU A 582 -32.53 24.02 -51.59
N GLU A 583 -31.30 24.45 -51.33
CA GLU A 583 -30.75 25.68 -51.87
C GLU A 583 -30.18 25.39 -53.27
N SER A 584 -30.91 25.78 -54.32
CA SER A 584 -30.50 25.59 -55.72
C SER A 584 -30.23 26.94 -56.40
N GLY A 585 -29.03 27.11 -56.95
CA GLY A 585 -28.75 28.11 -58.00
C GLY A 585 -29.09 27.58 -59.40
N PRO A 586 -28.93 28.38 -60.48
CA PRO A 586 -29.34 28.02 -61.84
C PRO A 586 -28.64 26.80 -62.46
N ASN A 587 -27.55 26.27 -61.85
CA ASN A 587 -26.89 25.01 -62.23
C ASN A 587 -26.76 24.08 -61.00
N THR A 588 -26.88 22.77 -61.20
CA THR A 588 -26.89 21.71 -60.17
C THR A 588 -25.56 21.53 -59.41
N ASP A 589 -24.43 21.95 -59.99
CA ASP A 589 -23.10 21.83 -59.36
C ASP A 589 -22.96 22.58 -58.02
N GLY A 590 -23.81 23.59 -57.77
CA GLY A 590 -23.80 24.39 -56.54
C GLY A 590 -24.92 24.09 -55.55
N ALA A 591 -25.78 23.10 -55.80
CA ALA A 591 -26.95 22.85 -54.95
C ALA A 591 -26.55 22.22 -53.60
N VAL A 592 -27.19 22.70 -52.51
CA VAL A 592 -26.96 22.25 -51.13
C VAL A 592 -28.29 21.87 -50.50
N LEU A 593 -28.38 20.65 -49.97
CA LEU A 593 -29.55 20.19 -49.22
C LEU A 593 -29.34 20.47 -47.73
N TRP A 594 -30.00 21.50 -47.23
CA TRP A 594 -29.96 21.87 -45.82
C TRP A 594 -30.87 20.96 -44.99
N VAL A 595 -30.32 20.29 -43.98
CA VAL A 595 -31.02 19.43 -43.04
C VAL A 595 -30.91 20.01 -41.63
N ARG A 596 -32.02 20.14 -40.91
CA ARG A 596 -32.06 20.76 -39.58
C ARG A 596 -31.22 19.95 -38.57
N SER A 597 -30.47 20.66 -37.72
CA SER A 597 -29.47 20.04 -36.83
C SER A 597 -30.09 19.13 -35.77
N ASP A 598 -31.32 19.41 -35.33
CA ASP A 598 -32.05 18.58 -34.37
C ASP A 598 -32.32 17.16 -34.90
N ILE A 599 -32.50 16.99 -36.22
CA ILE A 599 -32.64 15.67 -36.86
C ILE A 599 -31.34 14.88 -36.69
N VAL A 600 -30.20 15.50 -37.03
CA VAL A 600 -28.86 14.91 -36.90
C VAL A 600 -28.57 14.58 -35.43
N THR A 601 -28.86 15.51 -34.51
CA THR A 601 -28.67 15.34 -33.08
C THR A 601 -29.54 14.21 -32.51
N LYS A 602 -30.80 14.08 -32.96
CA LYS A 602 -31.71 13.01 -32.55
C LYS A 602 -31.19 11.64 -32.96
N ILE A 603 -30.66 11.52 -34.18
CA ILE A 603 -30.04 10.28 -34.68
C ILE A 603 -28.82 9.93 -33.83
N MET A 604 -27.91 10.89 -33.60
CA MET A 604 -26.74 10.69 -32.75
C MET A 604 -27.11 10.20 -31.34
N ARG A 605 -28.12 10.82 -30.70
CA ARG A 605 -28.64 10.40 -29.40
C ARG A 605 -29.19 8.97 -29.43
N SER A 606 -29.96 8.62 -30.46
CA SER A 606 -30.56 7.27 -30.59
C SER A 606 -29.51 6.16 -30.75
N MET A 607 -28.33 6.51 -31.27
CA MET A 607 -27.21 5.58 -31.47
C MET A 607 -26.18 5.62 -30.32
N GLY A 608 -26.49 6.30 -29.21
CA GLY A 608 -25.61 6.40 -28.04
C GLY A 608 -24.34 7.23 -28.29
N LYS A 609 -24.32 8.08 -29.32
CA LYS A 609 -23.18 8.94 -29.66
C LYS A 609 -23.34 10.35 -29.09
N SER A 610 -22.22 11.05 -28.93
CA SER A 610 -22.22 12.44 -28.47
C SER A 610 -22.93 13.37 -29.47
N GLU A 611 -23.87 14.17 -28.98
CA GLU A 611 -24.65 15.13 -29.78
C GLU A 611 -23.80 16.23 -30.45
N SER A 612 -22.59 16.44 -29.95
CA SER A 612 -21.67 17.50 -30.38
C SER A 612 -20.36 16.95 -30.95
N ASP A 613 -20.32 15.68 -31.37
CA ASP A 613 -19.11 15.06 -31.92
C ASP A 613 -18.56 15.86 -33.14
N PRO A 614 -17.42 16.55 -33.00
CA PRO A 614 -16.89 17.40 -34.06
C PRO A 614 -16.35 16.59 -35.25
N ASN A 615 -16.12 15.28 -35.08
CA ASN A 615 -15.50 14.44 -36.10
C ASN A 615 -16.49 13.98 -37.16
N LEU A 616 -17.79 13.91 -36.85
CA LEU A 616 -18.83 13.55 -37.82
C LEU A 616 -18.83 14.50 -39.02
N ALA A 617 -18.77 15.81 -38.76
CA ALA A 617 -18.75 16.82 -39.82
C ALA A 617 -17.51 16.72 -40.71
N SER A 618 -16.34 16.43 -40.11
CA SER A 618 -15.10 16.25 -40.86
C SER A 618 -15.16 15.00 -41.74
N TYR A 619 -15.62 13.87 -41.19
CA TYR A 619 -15.81 12.63 -41.96
C TYR A 619 -16.77 12.83 -43.14
N LEU A 620 -17.94 13.44 -42.92
CA LEU A 620 -18.91 13.64 -43.99
C LEU A 620 -18.40 14.59 -45.09
N ILE A 621 -17.55 15.58 -44.76
CA ILE A 621 -16.92 16.46 -45.76
C ILE A 621 -15.89 15.69 -46.58
N GLU A 622 -15.05 14.88 -45.93
CA GLU A 622 -14.02 14.09 -46.61
C GLU A 622 -14.62 13.06 -47.57
N GLU A 623 -15.74 12.43 -47.19
CA GLU A 623 -16.49 11.49 -48.04
C GLU A 623 -17.34 12.18 -49.12
N GLY A 624 -17.29 13.51 -49.24
CA GLY A 624 -18.12 14.28 -50.19
C GLY A 624 -19.62 14.30 -49.88
N LYS A 625 -20.03 13.74 -48.73
CA LYS A 625 -21.42 13.64 -48.28
C LYS A 625 -21.97 14.98 -47.75
N LEU A 626 -21.10 15.83 -47.17
CA LEU A 626 -21.44 17.14 -46.61
C LEU A 626 -20.69 18.26 -47.37
N LYS A 627 -21.44 19.17 -47.99
CA LYS A 627 -20.88 20.34 -48.71
C LYS A 627 -20.59 21.51 -47.77
N GLU A 628 -21.44 21.73 -46.77
CA GLU A 628 -21.31 22.83 -45.81
C GLU A 628 -21.52 22.37 -44.35
N ARG A 629 -20.61 22.83 -43.47
CA ARG A 629 -20.75 22.64 -42.02
C ARG A 629 -22.02 23.30 -41.49
N SER A 630 -22.49 22.82 -40.32
CA SER A 630 -23.69 23.37 -39.72
C SER A 630 -23.60 24.88 -39.47
N ARG A 631 -24.59 25.65 -39.93
CA ARG A 631 -24.66 27.11 -39.73
C ARG A 631 -26.09 27.55 -39.37
N VAL A 632 -26.20 28.76 -38.83
CA VAL A 632 -27.49 29.34 -38.42
C VAL A 632 -28.15 30.04 -39.60
N HIS A 633 -29.37 29.64 -39.94
CA HIS A 633 -30.23 30.26 -40.94
C HIS A 633 -31.30 31.09 -40.25
N ARG A 634 -31.35 32.39 -40.60
CA ARG A 634 -32.45 33.28 -40.21
C ARG A 634 -33.59 33.18 -41.21
N ILE A 635 -34.80 33.11 -40.67
CA ILE A 635 -36.08 32.93 -41.36
C ILE A 635 -37.16 33.73 -40.62
N GLU A 636 -38.30 33.99 -41.26
CA GLU A 636 -39.35 34.86 -40.70
C GLU A 636 -39.88 34.39 -39.32
N ARG A 637 -39.80 33.09 -39.03
CA ARG A 637 -40.25 32.48 -37.76
C ARG A 637 -39.13 32.21 -36.74
N GLY A 638 -37.91 32.74 -36.94
CA GLY A 638 -36.81 32.63 -35.98
C GLY A 638 -35.45 32.27 -36.59
N ALA A 639 -34.56 31.68 -35.80
CA ALA A 639 -33.25 31.20 -36.25
C ALA A 639 -33.11 29.70 -35.98
N LEU A 640 -32.68 28.94 -36.99
CA LEU A 640 -32.49 27.49 -36.91
C LEU A 640 -31.09 27.13 -37.41
N ARG A 641 -30.49 26.08 -36.84
CA ARG A 641 -29.19 25.57 -37.31
C ARG A 641 -29.42 24.39 -38.24
N ALA A 642 -28.75 24.35 -39.39
CA ALA A 642 -28.86 23.26 -40.37
C ALA A 642 -27.48 22.89 -40.94
N TRP A 643 -27.34 21.65 -41.39
CA TRP A 643 -26.18 21.04 -42.03
C TRP A 643 -26.40 20.99 -43.54
N GLY A 644 -25.41 21.36 -44.35
CA GLY A 644 -25.56 21.39 -45.82
C GLY A 644 -25.00 20.13 -46.47
N PHE A 645 -25.85 19.17 -46.79
CA PHE A 645 -25.49 17.91 -47.44
C PHE A 645 -25.40 18.04 -48.96
N SER A 646 -24.69 17.11 -49.61
CA SER A 646 -24.82 16.93 -51.06
C SER A 646 -26.25 16.50 -51.39
N PRO A 647 -26.89 17.03 -52.45
CA PRO A 647 -28.20 16.53 -52.91
C PRO A 647 -28.21 15.03 -53.24
N ASP A 648 -27.05 14.45 -53.57
CA ASP A 648 -26.87 13.03 -53.91
C ASP A 648 -27.24 12.07 -52.78
N ILE A 649 -27.48 12.56 -51.56
CA ILE A 649 -28.07 11.75 -50.48
C ILE A 649 -29.51 11.30 -50.81
N ARG A 650 -30.12 11.82 -51.89
CA ARG A 650 -31.41 11.39 -52.47
C ARG A 650 -31.31 11.27 -54.00
N PRO A 651 -30.59 10.28 -54.54
CA PRO A 651 -30.31 10.20 -55.97
C PRO A 651 -31.58 9.98 -56.82
N ASP A 652 -32.59 9.27 -56.28
CA ASP A 652 -33.81 8.90 -57.02
C ASP A 652 -34.77 10.07 -57.32
N GLU A 653 -34.55 11.25 -56.72
CA GLU A 653 -35.41 12.43 -56.92
C GLU A 653 -34.78 13.49 -57.82
N PHE A 654 -33.54 13.27 -58.26
CA PHE A 654 -32.77 14.20 -59.09
C PHE A 654 -32.19 13.46 -60.31
N SER A 655 -32.95 13.40 -61.41
CA SER A 655 -32.42 12.91 -62.69
C SER A 655 -31.43 13.91 -63.29
N GLU A 656 -30.49 13.42 -64.12
CA GLU A 656 -29.41 14.17 -64.79
C GLU A 656 -29.87 15.39 -65.62
N ASP A 657 -31.18 15.56 -65.80
CA ASP A 657 -31.79 16.60 -66.62
C ASP A 657 -32.28 17.81 -65.78
N GLY A 658 -32.08 17.80 -64.45
CA GLY A 658 -32.42 18.93 -63.57
C GLY A 658 -33.92 19.18 -63.38
N THR A 659 -34.79 18.23 -63.74
CA THR A 659 -36.22 18.29 -63.45
C THR A 659 -36.55 17.40 -62.25
N ALA A 660 -36.96 18.02 -61.14
CA ALA A 660 -37.46 17.31 -59.97
C ALA A 660 -38.75 16.55 -60.36
N GLY A 661 -38.67 15.23 -60.45
CA GLY A 661 -39.81 14.36 -60.66
C GLY A 661 -40.69 14.35 -59.41
N PHE A 662 -41.71 15.20 -59.36
CA PHE A 662 -42.79 15.07 -58.40
C PHE A 662 -43.60 13.81 -58.73
N GLN A 663 -43.35 12.68 -58.06
CA GLN A 663 -44.35 11.62 -57.96
C GLN A 663 -45.31 11.99 -56.82
N GLY A 664 -46.42 12.63 -57.20
CA GLY A 664 -47.57 12.78 -56.33
C GLY A 664 -48.13 11.41 -55.97
N CYS A 665 -48.30 11.14 -54.67
CA CYS A 665 -49.19 10.09 -54.21
C CYS A 665 -50.62 10.44 -54.64
N GLU A 666 -51.13 9.79 -55.69
CA GLU A 666 -52.54 9.81 -56.00
C GLU A 666 -53.30 8.98 -54.96
N HIS A 667 -54.32 9.61 -54.36
CA HIS A 667 -55.35 8.96 -53.59
C HIS A 667 -56.09 7.91 -54.43
N HIS A 668 -56.19 6.68 -53.91
CA HIS A 668 -57.25 5.76 -54.27
C HIS A 668 -57.99 5.31 -53.01
N GLY A 669 -59.23 5.81 -52.92
CA GLY A 669 -60.47 5.12 -52.50
C GLY A 669 -60.47 4.38 -51.17
#